data_AF-R7P9U8-F1
#
_entry.id   AF-R7P9U8-F1
#
_cell.length_a   1.000
_cell.length_b   1.000
_cell.length_c   1.000
_cell.angle_alpha   90.00
_cell.angle_beta   90.00
_cell.angle_gamma   90.00
#
_symmetry.space_group_name_H-M   'P 1'
#
loop_
_entity.id
_entity.type
_entity.pdbx_description
1 polymer ?
#
loop_
_entity_poly.entity_id
_entity_poly.type
_entity_poly.pdbx_seq_one_letter_code
_entity_poly.pdbx_strand_id
1 'polypeptide(L)'
;MKRILLVFTLFLGIFSAAQAAVPDSIVRKMTLLAARDDTEALRPLYRQYGAQLVPSARLFCNLAFARERHDDRRLLECVDSLLEEYPRTLPVNTRYTLSVVKAGALVHLQEFAELQSFCTHEMKRYRNRRKYRTQYQTLDYFRTKARRLLDSVSVRGRVMRLVEADDALGLRAYADSLGALDSYACRMAQFTLLKAGVPDGRLAAVADSLLACEADSLDREGRERCLRAGVHALFWQGCWSQLADFCRRWEPVSEGLSGWLQRYARIAMQFEGHDSVRVERPARNCYLPTTLEWPMMTSIEVNGHTFDDMVVETGYPVTMISQAEADRCGLRVLSDTLLVGSMFGPLKVRPALIDRLSLGDIVLTDVPVYVATADNPSLASSFSGLLGTSALARLGVIDIEPERLVFPYWAEAGASAEPNMRLSGDGNLQVEAFYQGRRQRFALDTGQSACIFSTYSYPRATTDVHELQLTVAGQTLRVPYAELTDMHAYDHEGVLGVPFLKSFKKLRMDFRHMCLTASGVQPFHYRDIEQWINDGNLFCLDRNLDAISVVTDDVGCQMAEIFSLYGKNAPEELCEAIDELFSSDSNSREASTLNMMRLQALEDMGRWAEAGSHIRNMLDHGYYNPDTRDTLVARMNLYTTEMAHVQPLSINMGNQAAELQWLPEQDNRSLPAGEVTVNGRQAEFLFDPTEKYCVITDKAARRLKLHPFSKPYLWQGQTARLVVIPSLHLGAIEVNNLVCVVVPGKKKQPLVLGHDLWRHFGALELDGKRLVMHSESPYDGTRSAPMRLDNGHLYVSARSSQGEEHVLKVTSTANDLSVPLEGNLRIGNVVLDAARFPQSPHESDAFSCGCVSWPWLAGNDGHVVLDFTQMMCWRR
;
A
#
# COMPACT_ATOMS: atom_id res chain seq x y z
N MET A 1 7.07 30.55 20.23
CA MET A 1 6.04 30.99 19.25
C MET A 1 4.98 31.95 19.80
N LYS A 2 4.45 31.81 21.03
CA LYS A 2 3.40 32.72 21.59
C LYS A 2 3.75 34.23 21.66
N ARG A 3 5.03 34.63 21.59
CA ARG A 3 5.46 36.04 21.64
C ARG A 3 5.49 36.76 20.28
N ILE A 4 5.40 36.04 19.16
CA ILE A 4 5.36 36.63 17.81
C ILE A 4 3.94 37.14 17.49
N LEU A 5 2.91 36.49 18.04
CA LEU A 5 1.50 36.84 17.83
C LEU A 5 1.12 38.24 18.36
N LEU A 6 1.77 38.71 19.43
CA LEU A 6 1.41 39.96 20.11
C LEU A 6 2.00 41.22 19.44
N VAL A 7 2.87 41.04 18.45
CA VAL A 7 3.62 42.13 17.80
C VAL A 7 2.96 42.59 16.49
N PHE A 8 2.19 41.73 15.83
CA PHE A 8 1.57 42.02 14.53
C PHE A 8 0.25 42.82 14.62
N THR A 9 -0.33 43.00 15.81
CA THR A 9 -1.48 43.92 16.02
C THR A 9 -1.13 45.40 15.79
N LEU A 10 0.16 45.75 15.67
CA LEU A 10 0.66 47.11 15.39
C LEU A 10 0.89 47.41 13.89
N PHE A 11 0.45 46.53 12.97
CA PHE A 11 0.61 46.71 11.51
C PHE A 11 -0.40 47.66 10.85
N LEU A 12 -1.30 48.27 11.62
CA LEU A 12 -2.55 48.86 11.12
C LEU A 12 -2.50 50.32 10.64
N GLY A 13 -1.34 50.97 10.70
CA GLY A 13 -1.28 52.44 10.58
C GLY A 13 -0.70 53.04 9.30
N ILE A 14 -0.13 52.27 8.36
CA ILE A 14 0.75 52.90 7.33
C ILE A 14 0.64 52.24 5.95
N PHE A 15 -0.56 52.22 5.36
CA PHE A 15 -0.69 52.05 3.91
C PHE A 15 -1.71 53.06 3.38
N SER A 16 -1.24 54.26 3.07
CA SER A 16 -2.02 55.22 2.30
C SER A 16 -1.09 55.98 1.37
N ALA A 17 -0.90 55.42 0.17
CA ALA A 17 -0.52 56.19 -1.01
C ALA A 17 -0.98 55.40 -2.25
N ALA A 18 -1.84 56.07 -3.01
CA ALA A 18 -2.62 55.59 -4.15
C ALA A 18 -1.87 54.77 -5.22
N GLN A 19 -2.47 53.63 -5.59
CA GLN A 19 -2.83 53.29 -6.97
C GLN A 19 -3.92 52.21 -6.96
N ALA A 20 -4.83 52.26 -7.93
CA ALA A 20 -6.11 51.55 -7.93
C ALA A 20 -6.00 50.01 -7.91
N ALA A 21 -7.04 49.39 -7.30
CA ALA A 21 -7.44 47.98 -7.28
C ALA A 21 -7.00 47.16 -6.04
N VAL A 22 -7.98 46.50 -5.40
CA VAL A 22 -8.03 45.77 -4.11
C VAL A 22 -8.45 46.63 -2.90
N PRO A 23 -9.58 46.31 -2.23
CA PRO A 23 -9.95 46.92 -0.94
C PRO A 23 -8.88 46.71 0.14
N ASP A 24 -8.61 47.73 0.96
CA ASP A 24 -7.67 47.67 2.09
C ASP A 24 -7.94 46.49 3.05
N SER A 25 -9.21 46.06 3.16
CA SER A 25 -9.62 44.90 3.94
C SER A 25 -9.02 43.59 3.42
N ILE A 26 -8.85 43.44 2.10
CA ILE A 26 -8.26 42.24 1.48
C ILE A 26 -6.74 42.24 1.64
N VAL A 27 -6.08 43.38 1.39
CA VAL A 27 -4.62 43.52 1.62
C VAL A 27 -4.26 43.18 3.07
N ARG A 28 -5.04 43.69 4.02
CA ARG A 28 -4.90 43.41 5.45
C ARG A 28 -5.17 41.94 5.79
N LYS A 29 -6.18 41.32 5.18
CA LYS A 29 -6.47 39.89 5.36
C LYS A 29 -5.29 39.04 4.89
N MET A 30 -4.78 39.30 3.69
CA MET A 30 -3.67 38.53 3.11
C MET A 30 -2.36 38.67 3.90
N THR A 31 -1.99 39.89 4.31
CA THR A 31 -0.80 40.09 5.15
C THR A 31 -0.93 39.45 6.53
N LEU A 32 -2.15 39.39 7.09
CA LEU A 32 -2.41 38.71 8.36
C LEU A 32 -2.35 37.18 8.23
N LEU A 33 -2.82 36.62 7.12
CA LEU A 33 -2.66 35.19 6.81
C LEU A 33 -1.19 34.84 6.61
N ALA A 34 -0.45 35.64 5.82
CA ALA A 34 1.00 35.48 5.64
C ALA A 34 1.76 35.55 6.97
N ALA A 35 1.40 36.46 7.88
CA ALA A 35 2.03 36.58 9.19
C ALA A 35 1.69 35.41 10.15
N ARG A 36 0.59 34.70 9.89
CA ARG A 36 0.20 33.49 10.61
C ARG A 36 0.76 32.21 9.99
N ASP A 37 1.51 32.35 8.89
CA ASP A 37 1.93 31.23 8.03
C ASP A 37 0.73 30.37 7.58
N ASP A 38 -0.46 30.98 7.46
CA ASP A 38 -1.69 30.34 6.97
C ASP A 38 -1.69 30.42 5.44
N THR A 39 -0.78 29.68 4.84
CA THR A 39 -0.53 29.67 3.39
C THR A 39 -1.68 29.05 2.62
N GLU A 40 -2.40 28.11 3.21
CA GLU A 40 -3.59 27.47 2.64
C GLU A 40 -4.69 28.50 2.35
N ALA A 41 -5.08 29.28 3.35
CA ALA A 41 -6.07 30.35 3.16
C ALA A 41 -5.52 31.55 2.37
N LEU A 42 -4.20 31.77 2.38
CA LEU A 42 -3.54 32.85 1.64
C LEU A 42 -3.50 32.58 0.13
N ARG A 43 -3.23 31.34 -0.29
CA ARG A 43 -2.99 30.96 -1.70
C ARG A 43 -4.12 31.36 -2.65
N PRO A 44 -5.42 31.10 -2.37
CA PRO A 44 -6.50 31.51 -3.27
C PRO A 44 -6.62 33.04 -3.38
N LEU A 45 -6.46 33.77 -2.26
CA LEU A 45 -6.48 35.24 -2.27
C LEU A 45 -5.27 35.81 -3.03
N TYR A 46 -4.11 35.20 -2.89
CA TYR A 46 -2.90 35.65 -3.58
C TYR A 46 -2.94 35.37 -5.08
N ARG A 47 -3.53 34.25 -5.51
CA ARG A 47 -3.81 34.01 -6.94
C ARG A 47 -4.75 35.06 -7.52
N GLN A 48 -5.78 35.46 -6.78
CA GLN A 48 -6.80 36.39 -7.26
C GLN A 48 -6.33 37.86 -7.23
N TYR A 49 -5.61 38.28 -6.19
CA TYR A 49 -5.31 39.69 -5.92
C TYR A 49 -3.80 40.00 -5.81
N GLY A 50 -2.91 39.01 -5.85
CA GLY A 50 -1.48 39.17 -5.58
C GLY A 50 -0.76 40.15 -6.51
N ALA A 51 -1.15 40.21 -7.78
CA ALA A 51 -0.58 41.15 -8.76
C ALA A 51 -0.92 42.62 -8.47
N GLN A 52 -2.03 42.87 -7.76
CA GLN A 52 -2.54 44.19 -7.41
C GLN A 52 -2.01 44.66 -6.04
N LEU A 53 -1.32 43.80 -5.29
CA LEU A 53 -0.72 44.16 -4.02
C LEU A 53 0.44 45.15 -4.18
N VAL A 54 0.53 46.09 -3.24
CA VAL A 54 1.74 46.90 -3.04
C VAL A 54 2.96 45.98 -2.87
N PRO A 55 4.14 46.34 -3.41
CA PRO A 55 5.27 45.41 -3.48
C PRO A 55 5.72 44.84 -2.13
N SER A 56 5.68 45.63 -1.05
CA SER A 56 6.02 45.15 0.30
C SER A 56 5.04 44.09 0.83
N ALA A 57 3.74 44.25 0.63
CA ALA A 57 2.73 43.24 1.00
C ALA A 57 2.90 41.95 0.19
N ARG A 58 3.28 42.07 -1.08
CA ARG A 58 3.61 40.95 -1.96
C ARG A 58 4.85 40.19 -1.48
N LEU A 59 5.90 40.90 -1.09
CA LEU A 59 7.11 40.31 -0.50
C LEU A 59 6.81 39.55 0.80
N PHE A 60 5.93 40.07 1.67
CA PHE A 60 5.50 39.33 2.87
C PHE A 60 4.72 38.05 2.54
N CYS A 61 3.85 38.08 1.53
CA CYS A 61 3.16 36.87 1.08
C CYS A 61 4.15 35.85 0.49
N ASN A 62 5.07 36.31 -0.35
CA ASN A 62 6.14 35.46 -0.91
C ASN A 62 7.07 34.90 0.17
N LEU A 63 7.36 35.66 1.22
CA LEU A 63 8.13 35.18 2.38
C LEU A 63 7.41 34.04 3.09
N ALA A 64 6.09 34.14 3.29
CA ALA A 64 5.29 33.07 3.89
C ALA A 64 5.31 31.80 3.02
N PHE A 65 5.13 31.94 1.69
CA PHE A 65 5.25 30.81 0.77
C PHE A 65 6.66 30.21 0.74
N ALA A 66 7.71 31.03 0.78
CA ALA A 66 9.09 30.55 0.83
C ALA A 66 9.36 29.79 2.14
N ARG A 67 8.82 30.25 3.26
CA ARG A 67 8.93 29.56 4.57
C ARG A 67 8.20 28.22 4.59
N GLU A 68 6.98 28.17 4.07
CA GLU A 68 6.20 26.94 3.92
C GLU A 68 6.92 25.92 3.03
N ARG A 69 7.52 26.38 1.92
CA ARG A 69 8.29 25.54 0.99
C ARG A 69 9.72 25.27 1.43
N HIS A 70 10.14 25.77 2.58
CA HIS A 70 11.51 25.65 3.08
C HIS A 70 12.58 26.13 2.07
N ASP A 71 12.24 27.13 1.24
CA ASP A 71 13.13 27.72 0.25
C ASP A 71 13.93 28.87 0.86
N ASP A 72 15.03 28.52 1.53
CA ASP A 72 15.85 29.47 2.27
C ASP A 72 16.45 30.57 1.37
N ARG A 73 16.74 30.29 0.09
CA ARG A 73 17.25 31.30 -0.85
C ARG A 73 16.18 32.32 -1.21
N ARG A 74 14.99 31.87 -1.60
CA ARG A 74 13.88 32.79 -1.90
C ARG A 74 13.44 33.57 -0.67
N LEU A 75 13.50 32.93 0.50
CA LEU A 75 13.27 33.57 1.79
C LEU A 75 14.28 34.68 2.02
N LEU A 76 15.58 34.44 1.79
CA LEU A 76 16.62 35.47 1.89
C LEU A 76 16.38 36.62 0.92
N GLU A 77 16.10 36.34 -0.35
CA GLU A 77 15.75 37.39 -1.34
C GLU A 77 14.59 38.26 -0.86
N CYS A 78 13.52 37.66 -0.34
CA CYS A 78 12.36 38.39 0.16
C CYS A 78 12.72 39.23 1.40
N VAL A 79 13.50 38.67 2.32
CA VAL A 79 13.93 39.38 3.54
C VAL A 79 14.86 40.54 3.18
N ASP A 80 15.82 40.35 2.29
CA ASP A 80 16.78 41.37 1.90
C ASP A 80 16.09 42.53 1.17
N SER A 81 15.20 42.25 0.20
CA SER A 81 14.37 43.29 -0.42
C SER A 81 13.54 44.07 0.62
N LEU A 82 12.96 43.39 1.62
CA LEU A 82 12.22 44.05 2.69
C LEU A 82 13.13 44.94 3.56
N LEU A 83 14.33 44.46 3.93
CA LEU A 83 15.25 45.16 4.82
C LEU A 83 15.99 46.32 4.15
N GLU A 84 16.22 46.25 2.84
CA GLU A 84 16.96 47.23 2.04
C GLU A 84 16.06 48.29 1.40
N GLU A 85 14.95 47.89 0.77
CA GLU A 85 14.07 48.81 0.01
C GLU A 85 13.03 49.48 0.91
N TYR A 86 12.63 48.83 2.01
CA TYR A 86 11.56 49.30 2.91
C TYR A 86 12.01 49.54 4.38
N PRO A 87 13.23 50.04 4.69
CA PRO A 87 13.75 50.08 6.05
C PRO A 87 13.01 51.06 6.98
N ARG A 88 12.41 52.13 6.42
CA ARG A 88 11.71 53.18 7.19
C ARG A 88 10.25 52.84 7.52
N THR A 89 9.66 51.91 6.77
CA THR A 89 8.26 51.49 6.94
C THR A 89 8.13 50.25 7.83
N LEU A 90 9.23 49.56 8.15
CA LEU A 90 9.24 48.39 9.03
C LEU A 90 9.31 48.76 10.53
N PRO A 91 8.33 48.34 11.34
CA PRO A 91 8.43 48.44 12.80
C PRO A 91 9.65 47.68 13.35
N VAL A 92 10.22 48.17 14.45
CA VAL A 92 11.45 47.61 15.07
C VAL A 92 11.34 46.10 15.34
N ASN A 93 10.16 45.63 15.79
CA ASN A 93 9.96 44.23 16.06
C ASN A 93 9.81 43.39 14.79
N THR A 94 9.17 43.91 13.74
CA THR A 94 9.08 43.24 12.43
C THR A 94 10.46 43.08 11.82
N ARG A 95 11.28 44.14 11.86
CA ARG A 95 12.68 44.09 11.42
C ARG A 95 13.47 43.03 12.19
N TYR A 96 13.29 42.96 13.51
CA TYR A 96 13.94 41.94 14.33
C TYR A 96 13.50 40.52 13.92
N THR A 97 12.20 40.28 13.72
CA THR A 97 11.71 38.98 13.24
C THR A 97 12.33 38.61 11.90
N LEU A 98 12.34 39.54 10.93
CA LEU A 98 12.99 39.34 9.63
C LEU A 98 14.49 39.05 9.79
N SER A 99 15.16 39.72 10.72
CA SER A 99 16.58 39.48 11.00
C SER A 99 16.84 38.09 11.58
N VAL A 100 15.96 37.60 12.45
CA VAL A 100 16.04 36.22 12.97
C VAL A 100 15.76 35.20 11.87
N VAL A 101 14.79 35.48 10.99
CA VAL A 101 14.45 34.63 9.85
C VAL A 101 15.64 34.54 8.87
N LYS A 102 16.25 35.66 8.49
CA LYS A 102 17.48 35.67 7.67
C LYS A 102 18.63 34.95 8.37
N ALA A 103 18.83 35.17 9.67
CA ALA A 103 19.88 34.48 10.42
C ALA A 103 19.69 32.96 10.43
N GLY A 104 18.44 32.46 10.55
CA GLY A 104 18.11 31.04 10.44
C GLY A 104 18.41 30.47 9.05
N ALA A 105 17.93 31.13 7.99
CA ALA A 105 18.17 30.70 6.60
C ALA A 105 19.67 30.63 6.25
N LEU A 106 20.47 31.60 6.72
CA LEU A 106 21.93 31.57 6.54
C LEU A 106 22.61 30.42 7.30
N VAL A 107 22.05 29.95 8.43
CA VAL A 107 22.54 28.74 9.11
C VAL A 107 22.29 27.52 8.25
N HIS A 108 21.07 27.34 7.74
CA HIS A 108 20.70 26.19 6.90
C HIS A 108 21.52 26.14 5.61
N LEU A 109 21.74 27.29 4.96
CA LEU A 109 22.59 27.41 3.78
C LEU A 109 24.09 27.29 4.08
N GLN A 110 24.47 27.19 5.36
CA GLN A 110 25.86 27.15 5.84
C GLN A 110 26.70 28.37 5.45
N GLU A 111 26.06 29.53 5.25
CA GLU A 111 26.69 30.80 4.87
C GLU A 111 27.19 31.56 6.11
N PHE A 112 28.04 30.92 6.92
CA PHE A 112 28.44 31.41 8.24
C PHE A 112 29.21 32.75 8.20
N ALA A 113 29.94 33.03 7.11
CA ALA A 113 30.62 34.32 6.94
C ALA A 113 29.64 35.48 6.80
N GLU A 114 28.60 35.30 5.98
CA GLU A 114 27.53 36.27 5.83
C GLU A 114 26.73 36.39 7.14
N LEU A 115 26.38 35.28 7.77
CA LEU A 115 25.67 35.26 9.06
C LEU A 115 26.40 36.09 10.13
N GLN A 116 27.72 35.91 10.26
CA GLN A 116 28.52 36.65 11.22
C GLN A 116 28.48 38.16 10.92
N SER A 117 28.71 38.54 9.66
CA SER A 117 28.71 39.94 9.22
C SER A 117 27.35 40.59 9.46
N PHE A 118 26.28 39.93 9.02
CA PHE A 118 24.90 40.35 9.16
C PHE A 118 24.51 40.57 10.63
N CYS A 119 24.72 39.56 11.49
CA CYS A 119 24.39 39.69 12.91
C CYS A 119 25.22 40.80 13.59
N THR A 120 26.52 40.92 13.25
CA THR A 120 27.37 41.99 13.78
C THR A 120 26.86 43.39 13.40
N HIS A 121 26.35 43.55 12.18
CA HIS A 121 25.74 44.78 11.72
C HIS A 121 24.43 45.07 12.47
N GLU A 122 23.48 44.13 12.47
CA GLU A 122 22.15 44.35 13.07
C GLU A 122 22.21 44.53 14.59
N MET A 123 23.14 43.87 15.29
CA MET A 123 23.35 44.05 16.73
C MET A 123 23.65 45.50 17.12
N LYS A 124 24.31 46.30 16.26
CA LYS A 124 24.58 47.72 16.53
C LYS A 124 23.30 48.52 16.78
N ARG A 125 22.18 48.14 16.16
CA ARG A 125 20.87 48.82 16.27
C ARG A 125 20.19 48.60 17.62
N TYR A 126 20.46 47.46 18.27
CA TYR A 126 19.88 47.07 19.55
C TYR A 126 20.80 47.34 20.74
N ARG A 127 22.06 47.73 20.48
CA ARG A 127 23.09 48.03 21.48
C ARG A 127 22.65 49.18 22.42
N ASN A 128 22.99 49.07 23.70
CA ASN A 128 22.79 50.09 24.75
C ASN A 128 21.33 50.45 25.09
N ARG A 129 20.35 49.65 24.67
CA ARG A 129 18.93 49.88 24.99
C ARG A 129 18.40 48.75 25.85
N ARG A 130 18.14 49.02 27.14
CA ARG A 130 17.63 48.03 28.12
C ARG A 130 16.35 47.31 27.64
N LYS A 131 15.51 48.01 26.85
CA LYS A 131 14.30 47.49 26.21
C LYS A 131 14.54 46.41 25.14
N TYR A 132 15.74 46.35 24.54
CA TYR A 132 16.04 45.45 23.41
C TYR A 132 17.09 44.37 23.74
N ARG A 133 17.27 44.06 25.04
CA ARG A 133 18.26 43.08 25.52
C ARG A 133 18.04 41.70 24.90
N THR A 134 16.80 41.22 24.82
CA THR A 134 16.48 39.91 24.25
C THR A 134 16.85 39.83 22.77
N GLN A 135 16.51 40.86 21.99
CA GLN A 135 16.83 40.93 20.56
C GLN A 135 18.33 40.88 20.31
N TYR A 136 19.09 41.64 21.11
CA TYR A 136 20.54 41.64 21.07
C TYR A 136 21.11 40.25 21.39
N GLN A 137 20.62 39.58 22.43
CA GLN A 137 21.06 38.25 22.82
C GLN A 137 20.79 37.19 21.74
N THR A 138 19.66 37.23 21.05
CA THR A 138 19.36 36.31 19.94
C THR A 138 20.30 36.49 18.76
N LEU A 139 20.59 37.73 18.36
CA LEU A 139 21.52 37.99 17.25
C LEU A 139 22.97 37.67 17.66
N ASP A 140 23.33 37.90 18.92
CA ASP A 140 24.64 37.52 19.45
C ASP A 140 24.84 35.99 19.44
N TYR A 141 23.76 35.25 19.73
CA TYR A 141 23.75 33.80 19.63
C TYR A 141 24.09 33.33 18.22
N PHE A 142 23.39 33.82 17.18
CA PHE A 142 23.68 33.47 15.79
C PHE A 142 25.09 33.89 15.36
N ARG A 143 25.54 35.09 15.75
CA ARG A 143 26.91 35.55 15.52
C ARG A 143 27.94 34.60 16.13
N THR A 144 27.70 34.13 17.34
CA THR A 144 28.60 33.23 18.06
C THR A 144 28.58 31.82 17.48
N LYS A 145 27.40 31.32 17.06
CA LYS A 145 27.29 30.08 16.28
C LYS A 145 28.07 30.18 14.97
N ALA A 146 27.87 31.24 14.19
CA ALA A 146 28.62 31.51 12.97
C ALA A 146 30.13 31.47 13.21
N ARG A 147 30.63 32.21 14.22
CA ARG A 147 32.05 32.25 14.58
C ARG A 147 32.64 30.87 14.87
N ARG A 148 31.90 30.00 15.53
CA ARG A 148 32.32 28.62 15.83
C ARG A 148 32.44 27.75 14.57
N LEU A 149 31.71 28.10 13.51
CA LEU A 149 31.61 27.33 12.27
C LEU A 149 32.30 28.01 11.07
N LEU A 150 32.94 29.18 11.26
CA LEU A 150 33.67 29.88 10.20
C LEU A 150 34.87 29.10 9.66
N ASP A 151 35.52 28.33 10.52
CA ASP A 151 36.65 27.51 10.13
C ASP A 151 36.18 26.37 9.21
N SER A 152 36.50 26.47 7.92
CA SER A 152 36.24 25.44 6.91
C SER A 152 37.48 24.61 6.58
N VAL A 153 38.65 24.98 7.11
CA VAL A 153 39.94 24.45 6.67
C VAL A 153 40.50 23.46 7.68
N SER A 154 40.23 23.63 8.97
CA SER A 154 40.58 22.59 9.94
C SER A 154 39.65 21.38 9.84
N VAL A 155 40.16 20.20 10.22
CA VAL A 155 39.35 18.98 10.34
C VAL A 155 38.19 19.21 11.31
N ARG A 156 38.47 19.84 12.45
CA ARG A 156 37.47 20.21 13.46
C ARG A 156 36.36 21.07 12.87
N GLY A 157 36.73 22.11 12.12
CA GLY A 157 35.80 23.02 11.47
C GLY A 157 34.88 22.31 10.46
N ARG A 158 35.46 21.47 9.60
CA ARG A 158 34.70 20.64 8.64
C ARG A 158 33.74 19.68 9.33
N VAL A 159 34.20 18.97 10.36
CA VAL A 159 33.37 18.04 11.15
C VAL A 159 32.21 18.80 11.80
N MET A 160 32.45 19.94 12.43
CA MET A 160 31.36 20.69 13.08
C MET A 160 30.34 21.27 12.10
N ARG A 161 30.73 21.59 10.87
CA ARG A 161 29.77 21.97 9.82
C ARG A 161 28.88 20.81 9.40
N LEU A 162 29.46 19.61 9.25
CA LEU A 162 28.69 18.41 8.95
C LEU A 162 27.75 18.02 10.09
N VAL A 163 28.18 18.19 11.34
CA VAL A 163 27.33 18.05 12.54
C VAL A 163 26.16 19.03 12.50
N GLU A 164 26.42 20.31 12.19
CA GLU A 164 25.36 21.34 12.10
C GLU A 164 24.37 21.02 10.98
N ALA A 165 24.86 20.51 9.84
CA ALA A 165 24.06 20.09 8.69
C ALA A 165 23.36 18.73 8.87
N ASP A 166 23.60 18.04 9.98
CA ASP A 166 23.13 16.67 10.23
C ASP A 166 23.56 15.66 9.14
N ASP A 167 24.74 15.86 8.54
CA ASP A 167 25.30 15.03 7.46
C ASP A 167 26.17 13.89 8.04
N ALA A 168 25.50 12.88 8.58
CA ALA A 168 26.15 11.69 9.15
C ALA A 168 27.00 10.91 8.13
N LEU A 169 26.60 10.90 6.85
CA LEU A 169 27.35 10.17 5.81
C LEU A 169 28.62 10.92 5.41
N GLY A 170 28.55 12.25 5.27
CA GLY A 170 29.74 13.08 5.11
C GLY A 170 30.71 12.98 6.30
N LEU A 171 30.19 12.81 7.52
CA LEU A 171 31.03 12.62 8.72
C LEU A 171 31.85 11.31 8.70
N ARG A 172 31.39 10.26 8.00
CA ARG A 172 32.11 8.98 7.93
C ARG A 172 33.49 9.11 7.30
N ALA A 173 33.67 10.05 6.36
CA ALA A 173 34.96 10.37 5.76
C ALA A 173 36.01 10.87 6.78
N TYR A 174 35.59 11.21 8.00
CA TYR A 174 36.44 11.69 9.09
C TYR A 174 36.56 10.70 10.25
N ALA A 175 36.04 9.47 10.14
CA ALA A 175 35.97 8.49 11.23
C ALA A 175 37.31 8.32 11.96
N ASP A 176 38.41 8.15 11.20
CA ASP A 176 39.76 7.95 11.74
C ASP A 176 40.34 9.21 12.42
N SER A 177 39.79 10.38 12.11
CA SER A 177 40.24 11.67 12.64
C SER A 177 39.44 12.13 13.88
N LEU A 178 38.30 11.50 14.19
CA LEU A 178 37.42 11.95 15.27
C LEU A 178 38.08 11.90 16.65
N GLY A 179 38.96 10.93 16.89
CA GLY A 179 39.66 10.76 18.17
C GLY A 179 40.70 11.86 18.47
N ALA A 180 41.11 12.63 17.46
CA ALA A 180 42.06 13.73 17.60
C ALA A 180 41.38 15.10 17.86
N LEU A 181 40.05 15.14 17.88
CA LEU A 181 39.27 16.37 18.14
C LEU A 181 39.11 16.64 19.64
N ASP A 182 38.75 17.86 20.01
CA ASP A 182 38.31 18.17 21.38
C ASP A 182 37.07 17.35 21.78
N SER A 183 36.87 17.19 23.10
CA SER A 183 35.78 16.38 23.67
C SER A 183 34.41 16.74 23.10
N TYR A 184 34.11 18.03 22.99
CA TYR A 184 32.86 18.52 22.46
C TYR A 184 32.67 18.13 20.99
N ALA A 185 33.64 18.45 20.13
CA ALA A 185 33.55 18.13 18.69
C ALA A 185 33.48 16.62 18.43
N CYS A 186 34.27 15.84 19.17
CA CYS A 186 34.24 14.37 19.10
C CYS A 186 32.85 13.81 19.49
N ARG A 187 32.30 14.23 20.63
CA ARG A 187 30.98 13.76 21.11
C ARG A 187 29.84 14.21 20.22
N MET A 188 29.88 15.43 19.69
CA MET A 188 28.86 15.90 18.73
C MET A 188 28.90 15.09 17.43
N ALA A 189 30.09 14.77 16.92
CA ALA A 189 30.22 13.91 15.74
C ALA A 189 29.70 12.48 16.02
N GLN A 190 30.05 11.90 17.17
CA GLN A 190 29.51 10.60 17.60
C GLN A 190 27.98 10.64 17.76
N PHE A 191 27.44 11.71 18.34
CA PHE A 191 26.00 11.91 18.49
C PHE A 191 25.30 11.92 17.13
N THR A 192 25.80 12.70 16.17
CA THR A 192 25.22 12.75 14.81
C THR A 192 25.30 11.39 14.10
N LEU A 193 26.41 10.67 14.22
CA LEU A 193 26.58 9.34 13.63
C LEU A 193 25.63 8.30 14.24
N LEU A 194 25.53 8.26 15.58
CA LEU A 194 24.65 7.32 16.28
C LEU A 194 23.18 7.62 16.04
N LYS A 195 22.79 8.90 15.99
CA LYS A 195 21.41 9.32 15.71
C LYS A 195 20.95 8.91 14.30
N ALA A 196 21.87 8.81 13.35
CA ALA A 196 21.56 8.37 11.98
C ALA A 196 21.41 6.85 11.84
N GLY A 197 21.78 6.06 12.85
CA GLY A 197 21.60 4.60 12.87
C GLY A 197 20.42 4.16 13.74
N VAL A 198 20.30 2.86 13.96
CA VAL A 198 19.30 2.29 14.88
C VAL A 198 19.56 2.78 16.32
N PRO A 199 18.58 3.41 17.00
CA PRO A 199 18.79 3.96 18.34
C PRO A 199 19.21 2.88 19.34
N ASP A 200 20.30 3.15 20.07
CA ASP A 200 20.79 2.25 21.10
C ASP A 200 21.27 2.97 22.38
N GLY A 201 21.64 2.20 23.41
CA GLY A 201 22.15 2.76 24.67
C GLY A 201 23.39 3.64 24.53
N ARG A 202 24.18 3.51 23.44
CA ARG A 202 25.32 4.41 23.18
C ARG A 202 24.84 5.81 22.81
N LEU A 203 23.77 5.93 22.02
CA LEU A 203 23.17 7.24 21.72
C LEU A 203 22.72 7.95 22.99
N ALA A 204 22.05 7.23 23.89
CA ALA A 204 21.61 7.77 25.18
C ALA A 204 22.79 8.20 26.06
N ALA A 205 23.85 7.39 26.13
CA ALA A 205 25.05 7.71 26.91
C ALA A 205 25.80 8.94 26.37
N VAL A 206 25.89 9.09 25.04
CA VAL A 206 26.51 10.27 24.40
C VAL A 206 25.66 11.52 24.63
N ALA A 207 24.33 11.43 24.48
CA ALA A 207 23.42 12.53 24.80
C ALA A 207 23.54 12.97 26.27
N ASP A 208 23.53 12.03 27.21
CA ASP A 208 23.70 12.30 28.64
C ASP A 208 25.06 12.96 28.93
N SER A 209 26.13 12.49 28.29
CA SER A 209 27.46 13.09 28.45
C SER A 209 27.55 14.51 27.89
N LEU A 210 26.91 14.78 26.74
CA LEU A 210 26.83 16.12 26.17
C LEU A 210 26.06 17.07 27.10
N LEU A 211 24.96 16.59 27.70
CA LEU A 211 24.17 17.36 28.65
C LEU A 211 24.91 17.59 29.98
N ALA A 212 25.72 16.64 30.45
CA ALA A 212 26.42 16.73 31.74
C ALA A 212 27.75 17.46 31.68
N CYS A 213 28.57 17.18 30.65
CA CYS A 213 29.94 17.67 30.58
C CYS A 213 30.08 18.91 29.68
N GLU A 214 29.17 19.10 28.72
CA GLU A 214 29.30 20.11 27.67
C GLU A 214 28.08 21.04 27.62
N ALA A 215 27.33 21.14 28.72
CA ALA A 215 26.09 21.92 28.82
C ALA A 215 26.26 23.38 28.37
N ASP A 216 27.39 24.00 28.72
CA ASP A 216 27.72 25.40 28.39
C ASP A 216 28.04 25.61 26.90
N SER A 217 28.45 24.54 26.21
CA SER A 217 28.73 24.54 24.77
C SER A 217 27.47 24.32 23.93
N LEU A 218 26.47 23.63 24.48
CA LEU A 218 25.18 23.35 23.85
C LEU A 218 24.23 24.55 23.92
N ASP A 219 23.71 24.93 22.76
CA ASP A 219 22.59 25.85 22.69
C ASP A 219 21.25 25.17 23.03
N ARG A 220 20.18 25.96 23.12
CA ARG A 220 18.86 25.45 23.49
C ARG A 220 18.40 24.29 22.60
N GLU A 221 18.63 24.40 21.30
CA GLU A 221 18.23 23.42 20.31
C GLU A 221 19.08 22.14 20.39
N GLY A 222 20.39 22.28 20.59
CA GLY A 222 21.30 21.18 20.87
C GLY A 222 20.92 20.41 22.14
N ARG A 223 20.53 21.11 23.21
CA ARG A 223 20.02 20.48 24.44
C ARG A 223 18.72 19.72 24.19
N GLU A 224 17.76 20.33 23.49
CA GLU A 224 16.51 19.67 23.13
C GLU A 224 16.75 18.42 22.27
N ARG A 225 17.64 18.49 21.27
CA ARG A 225 18.02 17.33 20.44
C ARG A 225 18.63 16.21 21.28
N CYS A 226 19.53 16.52 22.22
CA CYS A 226 20.13 15.51 23.11
C CYS A 226 19.07 14.84 24.00
N LEU A 227 18.17 15.63 24.60
CA LEU A 227 17.10 15.11 25.46
C LEU A 227 16.16 14.19 24.70
N ARG A 228 15.73 14.61 23.50
CA ARG A 228 14.84 13.81 22.65
C ARG A 228 15.49 12.51 22.20
N ALA A 229 16.73 12.57 21.73
CA ALA A 229 17.49 11.39 21.29
C ALA A 229 17.73 10.40 22.43
N GLY A 230 18.06 10.88 23.64
CA GLY A 230 18.25 10.03 24.81
C GLY A 230 16.97 9.31 25.24
N VAL A 231 15.85 10.03 25.32
CA VAL A 231 14.53 9.42 25.61
C VAL A 231 14.15 8.42 24.53
N HIS A 232 14.28 8.79 23.25
CA HIS A 232 13.91 7.92 22.14
C HIS A 232 14.72 6.62 22.13
N ALA A 233 16.05 6.71 22.32
CA ALA A 233 16.91 5.54 22.37
C ALA A 233 16.55 4.57 23.51
N LEU A 234 16.34 5.08 24.71
CA LEU A 234 16.01 4.24 25.88
C LEU A 234 14.58 3.68 25.79
N PHE A 235 13.62 4.48 25.31
CA PHE A 235 12.24 4.03 25.09
C PHE A 235 12.20 2.92 24.04
N TRP A 236 12.86 3.13 22.90
CA TRP A 236 12.96 2.13 21.84
C TRP A 236 13.54 0.84 22.41
N GLN A 237 14.66 0.86 23.13
CA GLN A 237 15.23 -0.40 23.64
C GLN A 237 14.40 -1.11 24.73
N GLY A 238 13.37 -0.48 25.28
CA GLY A 238 12.67 -1.00 26.47
C GLY A 238 13.52 -0.90 27.73
N CYS A 239 14.48 0.03 27.78
CA CYS A 239 15.37 0.24 28.93
C CYS A 239 14.69 1.12 29.99
N TRP A 240 13.59 0.63 30.58
CA TRP A 240 12.66 1.43 31.38
C TRP A 240 13.31 2.11 32.60
N SER A 241 14.10 1.39 33.40
CA SER A 241 14.77 1.99 34.58
C SER A 241 15.75 3.10 34.17
N GLN A 242 16.52 2.89 33.10
CA GLN A 242 17.45 3.90 32.60
C GLN A 242 16.69 5.11 32.02
N LEU A 243 15.57 4.90 31.35
CA LEU A 243 14.71 5.97 30.85
C LEU A 243 14.15 6.82 32.00
N ALA A 244 13.66 6.18 33.06
CA ALA A 244 13.17 6.88 34.25
C ALA A 244 14.26 7.74 34.89
N ASP A 245 15.48 7.20 35.04
CA ASP A 245 16.63 7.92 35.60
C ASP A 245 17.07 9.09 34.71
N PHE A 246 17.16 8.87 33.40
CA PHE A 246 17.50 9.91 32.43
C PHE A 246 16.49 11.06 32.51
N CYS A 247 15.19 10.75 32.47
CA CYS A 247 14.13 11.76 32.55
C CYS A 247 14.18 12.54 33.87
N ARG A 248 14.29 11.85 35.02
CA ARG A 248 14.34 12.50 36.35
C ARG A 248 15.56 13.41 36.51
N ARG A 249 16.71 13.02 35.97
CA ARG A 249 17.95 13.80 36.04
C ARG A 249 17.84 15.13 35.30
N TRP A 250 17.26 15.10 34.09
CA TRP A 250 17.26 16.26 33.20
C TRP A 250 16.02 17.14 33.31
N GLU A 251 14.94 16.64 33.92
CA GLU A 251 13.68 17.36 34.10
C GLU A 251 13.83 18.74 34.77
N PRO A 252 14.61 18.93 35.85
CA PRO A 252 14.74 20.23 36.53
C PRO A 252 15.41 21.32 35.70
N VAL A 253 16.20 20.94 34.69
CA VAL A 253 17.02 21.85 33.87
C VAL A 253 16.53 21.99 32.43
N SER A 254 15.36 21.41 32.11
CA SER A 254 14.80 21.32 30.76
C SER A 254 13.65 22.32 30.53
N GLU A 255 13.99 23.57 30.24
CA GLU A 255 13.01 24.65 30.01
C GLU A 255 12.11 24.35 28.79
N GLY A 256 10.81 24.15 29.04
CA GLY A 256 9.81 23.85 28.02
C GLY A 256 9.62 22.35 27.69
N LEU A 257 10.46 21.47 28.24
CA LEU A 257 10.36 20.01 28.07
C LEU A 257 10.11 19.24 29.37
N SER A 258 10.14 19.90 30.55
CA SER A 258 9.89 19.23 31.85
C SER A 258 8.61 18.39 31.82
N GLY A 259 7.46 18.92 31.37
CA GLY A 259 6.21 18.15 31.30
C GLY A 259 6.27 16.96 30.33
N TRP A 260 7.08 17.05 29.27
CA TRP A 260 7.33 15.95 28.34
C TRP A 260 8.20 14.86 28.98
N LEU A 261 9.29 15.24 29.67
CA LEU A 261 10.16 14.32 30.41
C LEU A 261 9.43 13.64 31.57
N GLN A 262 8.60 14.38 32.33
CA GLN A 262 7.76 13.81 33.39
C GLN A 262 6.82 12.73 32.85
N ARG A 263 6.28 12.92 31.64
CA ARG A 263 5.41 11.93 30.99
C ARG A 263 6.18 10.64 30.68
N TYR A 264 7.34 10.75 30.05
CA TYR A 264 8.17 9.57 29.76
C TYR A 264 8.72 8.90 31.01
N ALA A 265 9.01 9.66 32.08
CA ALA A 265 9.36 9.08 33.39
C ALA A 265 8.20 8.25 33.96
N ARG A 266 6.95 8.73 33.88
CA ARG A 266 5.77 7.96 34.34
C ARG A 266 5.55 6.69 33.54
N ILE A 267 5.65 6.78 32.21
CA ILE A 267 5.54 5.61 31.33
C ILE A 267 6.61 4.58 31.71
N ALA A 268 7.86 5.02 31.84
CA ALA A 268 8.97 4.15 32.23
C ALA A 268 8.76 3.47 33.59
N MET A 269 8.25 4.19 34.59
CA MET A 269 7.92 3.60 35.89
C MET A 269 6.77 2.57 35.82
N GLN A 270 5.81 2.76 34.92
CA GLN A 270 4.69 1.81 34.77
C GLN A 270 5.11 0.49 34.10
N PHE A 271 6.17 0.53 33.29
CA PHE A 271 6.81 -0.64 32.67
C PHE A 271 8.04 -1.14 33.46
N GLU A 272 8.30 -0.59 34.64
CA GLU A 272 9.39 -1.07 35.50
C GLU A 272 9.15 -2.54 35.88
N GLY A 273 10.14 -3.40 35.61
CA GLY A 273 10.04 -4.85 35.78
C GLY A 273 9.93 -5.65 34.48
N HIS A 274 9.68 -5.00 33.33
CA HIS A 274 9.82 -5.62 32.01
C HIS A 274 11.28 -5.57 31.52
N ASP A 275 11.68 -6.58 30.76
CA ASP A 275 13.01 -6.68 30.17
C ASP A 275 13.15 -5.80 28.90
N SER A 276 14.41 -5.59 28.46
CA SER A 276 14.67 -5.02 27.13
C SER A 276 14.21 -5.96 26.04
N VAL A 277 13.73 -5.41 24.93
CA VAL A 277 13.24 -6.18 23.77
C VAL A 277 14.24 -7.23 23.31
N ARG A 278 13.79 -8.48 23.16
CA ARG A 278 14.61 -9.58 22.64
C ARG A 278 14.11 -10.02 21.26
N VAL A 279 15.01 -10.54 20.45
CA VAL A 279 14.70 -11.11 19.13
C VAL A 279 15.17 -12.56 19.12
N GLU A 280 14.23 -13.48 19.03
CA GLU A 280 14.48 -14.91 18.84
C GLU A 280 14.25 -15.26 17.37
N ARG A 281 15.22 -15.93 16.75
CA ARG A 281 15.13 -16.34 15.35
C ARG A 281 15.85 -17.66 15.12
N PRO A 282 15.34 -18.53 14.23
CA PRO A 282 15.98 -19.79 13.92
C PRO A 282 17.25 -19.60 13.08
N ALA A 283 18.08 -20.64 13.04
CA ALA A 283 19.31 -20.69 12.26
C ALA A 283 19.05 -21.02 10.77
N ARG A 284 18.10 -20.31 10.15
CA ARG A 284 17.73 -20.40 8.73
C ARG A 284 17.17 -19.07 8.24
N ASN A 285 16.97 -18.97 6.93
CA ASN A 285 16.21 -17.86 6.34
C ASN A 285 14.75 -17.97 6.80
N CYS A 286 14.20 -16.86 7.27
CA CYS A 286 12.78 -16.75 7.61
C CYS A 286 12.07 -15.97 6.51
N TYR A 287 10.80 -16.28 6.29
CA TYR A 287 10.00 -15.70 5.23
C TYR A 287 8.70 -15.19 5.81
N LEU A 288 8.27 -14.03 5.35
CA LEU A 288 7.03 -13.42 5.75
C LEU A 288 6.30 -12.93 4.50
N PRO A 289 5.17 -13.56 4.12
CA PRO A 289 4.41 -13.16 2.94
C PRO A 289 3.96 -11.71 3.03
N THR A 290 3.94 -11.02 1.90
CA THR A 290 3.33 -9.68 1.79
C THR A 290 2.38 -9.62 0.62
N THR A 291 1.46 -8.67 0.66
CA THR A 291 0.66 -8.29 -0.50
C THR A 291 1.56 -7.88 -1.69
N LEU A 292 1.03 -8.08 -2.89
CA LEU A 292 1.69 -7.70 -4.13
C LEU A 292 1.65 -6.18 -4.30
N GLU A 293 0.46 -5.61 -4.13
CA GLU A 293 0.17 -4.18 -4.31
C GLU A 293 0.25 -3.39 -3.00
N TRP A 294 0.12 -2.06 -3.12
CA TRP A 294 -0.03 -1.17 -1.99
C TRP A 294 -1.45 -1.26 -1.40
N PRO A 295 -1.61 -1.19 -0.07
CA PRO A 295 -0.58 -1.15 0.97
C PRO A 295 0.17 -2.48 1.09
N MET A 296 1.47 -2.42 1.41
CA MET A 296 2.26 -3.63 1.70
C MET A 296 1.82 -4.18 3.06
N MET A 297 0.99 -5.21 3.08
CA MET A 297 0.48 -5.83 4.31
C MET A 297 1.08 -7.20 4.54
N THR A 298 1.02 -7.67 5.78
CA THR A 298 1.51 -8.98 6.17
C THR A 298 0.74 -9.55 7.36
N SER A 299 0.86 -10.87 7.53
CA SER A 299 0.30 -11.58 8.68
C SER A 299 1.29 -11.62 9.86
N ILE A 300 0.83 -11.31 11.06
CA ILE A 300 1.60 -11.39 12.30
C ILE A 300 0.79 -12.09 13.39
N GLU A 301 1.46 -12.45 14.48
CA GLU A 301 0.79 -12.88 15.71
C GLU A 301 1.17 -11.97 16.87
N VAL A 302 0.19 -11.53 17.65
CA VAL A 302 0.39 -10.76 18.89
C VAL A 302 -0.27 -11.51 20.03
N ASN A 303 0.53 -11.89 21.03
CA ASN A 303 0.06 -12.61 22.22
C ASN A 303 -0.81 -13.85 21.87
N GLY A 304 -0.49 -14.56 20.77
CA GLY A 304 -1.23 -15.75 20.31
C GLY A 304 -2.44 -15.47 19.41
N HIS A 305 -2.70 -14.21 19.04
CA HIS A 305 -3.76 -13.83 18.12
C HIS A 305 -3.20 -13.39 16.77
N THR A 306 -3.69 -13.98 15.68
CA THR A 306 -3.26 -13.68 14.31
C THR A 306 -3.97 -12.46 13.74
N PHE A 307 -3.21 -11.62 13.04
CA PHE A 307 -3.68 -10.50 12.22
C PHE A 307 -3.12 -10.67 10.83
N ASP A 308 -3.95 -10.63 9.79
CA ASP A 308 -3.52 -10.88 8.41
C ASP A 308 -3.32 -9.58 7.58
N ASP A 309 -3.52 -8.43 8.21
CA ASP A 309 -3.71 -7.12 7.59
C ASP A 309 -2.77 -6.04 8.17
N MET A 310 -1.62 -6.42 8.73
CA MET A 310 -0.70 -5.45 9.31
C MET A 310 0.12 -4.75 8.23
N VAL A 311 0.00 -3.43 8.16
CA VAL A 311 0.75 -2.61 7.19
C VAL A 311 2.23 -2.57 7.56
N VAL A 312 3.11 -2.90 6.62
CA VAL A 312 4.57 -2.71 6.76
C VAL A 312 4.89 -1.26 6.40
N GLU A 313 5.48 -0.51 7.33
CA GLU A 313 5.66 0.94 7.20
C GLU A 313 7.08 1.40 7.55
N THR A 314 7.90 1.69 6.53
CA THR A 314 9.26 2.22 6.70
C THR A 314 9.34 3.75 6.80
N GLY A 315 8.29 4.46 6.39
CA GLY A 315 8.14 5.91 6.52
C GLY A 315 7.85 6.35 7.95
N TYR A 316 7.54 5.41 8.84
CA TYR A 316 7.04 5.70 10.18
C TYR A 316 7.85 5.03 11.30
N PRO A 317 8.27 5.77 12.36
CA PRO A 317 9.20 5.27 13.36
C PRO A 317 8.61 4.20 14.28
N VAL A 318 7.30 4.11 14.44
CA VAL A 318 6.68 3.44 15.58
C VAL A 318 5.72 2.34 15.13
N THR A 319 5.70 1.23 15.85
CA THR A 319 4.72 0.16 15.65
C THR A 319 3.44 0.50 16.39
N MET A 320 2.30 0.33 15.71
CA MET A 320 1.01 0.75 16.22
C MET A 320 -0.06 -0.33 15.99
N ILE A 321 -1.00 -0.44 16.91
CA ILE A 321 -2.15 -1.34 16.84
C ILE A 321 -3.43 -0.55 17.20
N SER A 322 -4.57 -0.99 16.71
CA SER A 322 -5.87 -0.38 17.05
C SER A 322 -6.25 -0.66 18.52
N GLN A 323 -7.16 0.15 19.07
CA GLN A 323 -7.69 -0.11 20.42
C GLN A 323 -8.44 -1.44 20.50
N ALA A 324 -9.21 -1.79 19.46
CA ALA A 324 -9.96 -3.05 19.41
C ALA A 324 -9.01 -4.25 19.47
N GLU A 325 -7.93 -4.22 18.70
CA GLU A 325 -6.97 -5.31 18.69
C GLU A 325 -6.07 -5.35 19.93
N ALA A 326 -5.77 -4.20 20.52
CA ALA A 326 -5.12 -4.15 21.83
C ALA A 326 -5.97 -4.83 22.92
N ASP A 327 -7.29 -4.58 22.93
CA ASP A 327 -8.22 -5.20 23.87
C ASP A 327 -8.33 -6.71 23.59
N ARG A 328 -8.40 -7.12 22.31
CA ARG A 328 -8.45 -8.52 21.86
C ARG A 328 -7.23 -9.32 22.32
N CYS A 329 -6.03 -8.73 22.22
CA CYS A 329 -4.77 -9.33 22.63
C CYS A 329 -4.46 -9.20 24.14
N GLY A 330 -5.35 -8.57 24.91
CA GLY A 330 -5.16 -8.36 26.35
C GLY A 330 -3.98 -7.46 26.69
N LEU A 331 -3.64 -6.48 25.82
CA LEU A 331 -2.50 -5.61 26.04
C LEU A 331 -2.71 -4.68 27.23
N ARG A 332 -1.64 -4.44 28.01
CA ARG A 332 -1.64 -3.43 29.06
C ARG A 332 -1.43 -2.04 28.48
N VAL A 333 -2.52 -1.37 28.12
CA VAL A 333 -2.52 0.00 27.59
C VAL A 333 -2.41 1.04 28.71
N LEU A 334 -1.42 1.93 28.62
CA LEU A 334 -1.22 3.00 29.60
C LEU A 334 -2.18 4.18 29.36
N SER A 335 -2.44 4.96 30.42
CA SER A 335 -3.35 6.11 30.34
C SER A 335 -2.77 7.36 29.67
N ASP A 336 -1.44 7.47 29.59
CA ASP A 336 -0.78 8.66 29.04
C ASP A 336 -1.00 8.74 27.51
N THR A 337 -1.67 9.81 27.05
CA THR A 337 -1.84 10.08 25.62
C THR A 337 -0.66 10.87 25.06
N LEU A 338 -0.11 10.36 23.97
CA LEU A 338 0.93 10.99 23.15
C LEU A 338 0.32 11.44 21.81
N LEU A 339 0.96 12.42 21.18
CA LEU A 339 0.66 12.82 19.81
C LEU A 339 1.86 12.44 18.97
N VAL A 340 1.63 11.65 17.94
CA VAL A 340 2.64 11.18 16.99
C VAL A 340 2.22 11.62 15.59
N GLY A 341 3.16 11.98 14.70
CA GLY A 341 2.84 12.09 13.26
C GLY A 341 2.41 10.72 12.71
N SER A 342 1.92 10.57 11.49
CA SER A 342 1.71 9.29 10.80
C SER A 342 1.35 9.53 9.33
N MET A 343 1.25 8.48 8.51
CA MET A 343 0.69 8.58 7.15
C MET A 343 -0.76 9.10 7.13
N PHE A 344 -1.49 8.94 8.24
CA PHE A 344 -2.87 9.43 8.44
C PHE A 344 -2.93 10.83 9.11
N GLY A 345 -1.81 11.54 9.19
CA GLY A 345 -1.68 12.79 9.93
C GLY A 345 -1.39 12.59 11.43
N PRO A 346 -1.52 13.64 12.26
CA PRO A 346 -1.24 13.55 13.70
C PRO A 346 -2.24 12.64 14.42
N LEU A 347 -1.76 11.55 15.02
CA LEU A 347 -2.57 10.58 15.77
C LEU A 347 -2.35 10.71 17.27
N LYS A 348 -3.45 10.62 18.02
CA LYS A 348 -3.42 10.40 19.47
C LYS A 348 -3.22 8.92 19.74
N VAL A 349 -2.21 8.61 20.55
CA VAL A 349 -1.85 7.23 20.86
C VAL A 349 -1.57 7.05 22.35
N ARG A 350 -1.62 5.80 22.81
CA ARG A 350 -1.27 5.38 24.18
C ARG A 350 -0.17 4.32 24.15
N PRO A 351 0.88 4.42 24.96
CA PRO A 351 1.90 3.38 25.05
C PRO A 351 1.32 2.06 25.57
N ALA A 352 1.80 0.95 25.03
CA ALA A 352 1.54 -0.40 25.52
C ALA A 352 2.79 -1.28 25.30
N LEU A 353 2.77 -2.48 25.87
CA LEU A 353 3.75 -3.52 25.57
C LEU A 353 3.04 -4.73 24.97
N ILE A 354 3.64 -5.28 23.92
CA ILE A 354 3.33 -6.61 23.42
C ILE A 354 4.30 -7.58 24.08
N ASP A 355 3.77 -8.58 24.80
CA ASP A 355 4.61 -9.59 25.45
C ASP A 355 5.30 -10.48 24.42
N ARG A 356 4.57 -10.83 23.34
CA ARG A 356 5.07 -11.66 22.25
C ARG A 356 4.52 -11.19 20.90
N LEU A 357 5.41 -10.78 20.00
CA LEU A 357 5.13 -10.44 18.59
C LEU A 357 5.83 -11.46 17.69
N SER A 358 5.08 -12.27 16.96
CA SER A 358 5.63 -13.22 15.98
C SER A 358 5.49 -12.66 14.56
N LEU A 359 6.61 -12.63 13.83
CA LEU A 359 6.73 -12.26 12.42
C LEU A 359 7.17 -13.51 11.64
N GLY A 360 6.20 -14.36 11.32
CA GLY A 360 6.47 -15.74 10.86
C GLY A 360 7.26 -16.51 11.92
N ASP A 361 8.43 -17.02 11.54
CA ASP A 361 9.32 -17.80 12.42
C ASP A 361 10.15 -16.93 13.41
N ILE A 362 10.07 -15.59 13.32
CA ILE A 362 10.82 -14.68 14.19
C ILE A 362 9.92 -14.20 15.32
N VAL A 363 10.44 -14.18 16.54
CA VAL A 363 9.70 -13.73 17.72
C VAL A 363 10.42 -12.55 18.37
N LEU A 364 9.66 -11.51 18.68
CA LEU A 364 10.10 -10.41 19.52
C LEU A 364 9.33 -10.43 20.84
N THR A 365 10.02 -10.19 21.95
CA THR A 365 9.38 -10.11 23.28
C THR A 365 9.47 -8.70 23.86
N ASP A 366 8.50 -8.34 24.70
CA ASP A 366 8.42 -7.05 25.41
C ASP A 366 8.48 -5.82 24.48
N VAL A 367 7.81 -5.89 23.32
CA VAL A 367 7.89 -4.87 22.27
C VAL A 367 7.07 -3.62 22.66
N PRO A 368 7.70 -2.44 22.77
CA PRO A 368 6.98 -1.17 22.94
C PRO A 368 6.16 -0.87 21.69
N VAL A 369 4.87 -0.62 21.87
CA VAL A 369 3.97 -0.21 20.80
C VAL A 369 3.09 0.95 21.22
N TYR A 370 2.42 1.53 20.24
CA TYR A 370 1.38 2.52 20.45
C TYR A 370 0.01 1.94 20.10
N VAL A 371 -0.97 2.26 20.94
CA VAL A 371 -2.38 1.95 20.68
C VAL A 371 -3.05 3.22 20.20
N ALA A 372 -3.56 3.19 18.98
CA ALA A 372 -4.32 4.31 18.42
C ALA A 372 -5.63 4.50 19.20
N THR A 373 -5.90 5.73 19.63
CA THR A 373 -7.16 6.02 20.33
C THR A 373 -8.32 6.04 19.32
N ALA A 374 -9.50 5.60 19.76
CA ALA A 374 -10.69 5.50 18.92
C ALA A 374 -11.23 6.86 18.41
N ASP A 375 -10.75 7.99 18.94
CA ASP A 375 -11.17 9.34 18.54
C ASP A 375 -10.30 9.95 17.42
N ASN A 376 -9.44 9.15 16.77
CA ASN A 376 -8.70 9.59 15.59
C ASN A 376 -9.61 9.51 14.35
N PRO A 377 -10.00 10.64 13.74
CA PRO A 377 -10.96 10.66 12.63
C PRO A 377 -10.37 10.18 11.29
N SER A 378 -9.04 10.02 11.20
CA SER A 378 -8.33 9.65 9.97
C SER A 378 -7.98 8.17 9.85
N LEU A 379 -8.37 7.35 10.83
CA LEU A 379 -8.17 5.90 10.78
C LEU A 379 -9.45 5.21 10.32
N ALA A 380 -9.34 4.31 9.34
CA ALA A 380 -10.44 3.45 8.93
C ALA A 380 -10.86 2.51 10.08
N SER A 381 -12.14 2.13 10.12
CA SER A 381 -12.66 1.18 11.11
C SER A 381 -12.03 -0.21 10.99
N SER A 382 -11.58 -0.59 9.79
CA SER A 382 -10.89 -1.84 9.47
C SER A 382 -9.38 -1.82 9.78
N PHE A 383 -8.83 -0.70 10.27
CA PHE A 383 -7.39 -0.62 10.54
C PHE A 383 -7.00 -1.47 11.76
N SER A 384 -6.25 -2.55 11.55
CA SER A 384 -5.70 -3.37 12.63
C SER A 384 -4.40 -2.79 13.21
N GLY A 385 -3.48 -2.34 12.37
CA GLY A 385 -2.21 -1.80 12.82
C GLY A 385 -1.15 -1.63 11.74
N LEU A 386 0.04 -1.21 12.16
CA LEU A 386 1.21 -1.09 11.30
C LEU A 386 2.50 -1.52 12.04
N LEU A 387 3.46 -2.03 11.28
CA LEU A 387 4.82 -2.34 11.69
C LEU A 387 5.75 -1.21 11.25
N GLY A 388 6.08 -0.31 12.18
CA GLY A 388 7.00 0.78 11.94
C GLY A 388 8.47 0.36 11.97
N THR A 389 9.38 1.29 11.67
CA THR A 389 10.83 1.04 11.72
C THR A 389 11.32 0.60 13.10
N SER A 390 10.60 0.92 14.19
CA SER A 390 10.87 0.41 15.54
C SER A 390 10.90 -1.10 15.70
N ALA A 391 10.04 -1.82 14.98
CA ALA A 391 10.07 -3.27 14.93
C ALA A 391 11.04 -3.76 13.84
N LEU A 392 10.93 -3.20 12.63
CA LEU A 392 11.67 -3.66 11.45
C LEU A 392 13.20 -3.58 11.66
N ALA A 393 13.70 -2.48 12.22
CA ALA A 393 15.13 -2.27 12.42
C ALA A 393 15.79 -3.30 13.35
N ARG A 394 15.01 -3.95 14.24
CA ARG A 394 15.51 -4.98 15.17
C ARG A 394 15.82 -6.30 14.47
N LEU A 395 15.22 -6.54 13.32
CA LEU A 395 15.44 -7.73 12.51
C LEU A 395 16.83 -7.69 11.86
N GLY A 396 17.40 -6.48 11.76
CA GLY A 396 18.77 -6.21 11.35
C GLY A 396 18.96 -6.21 9.84
N VAL A 397 18.57 -7.28 9.14
CA VAL A 397 18.61 -7.33 7.67
C VAL A 397 17.28 -7.83 7.15
N ILE A 398 16.71 -7.10 6.18
CA ILE A 398 15.44 -7.41 5.53
C ILE A 398 15.65 -7.33 4.03
N ASP A 399 15.34 -8.41 3.33
CA ASP A 399 15.27 -8.45 1.88
C ASP A 399 13.80 -8.30 1.47
N ILE A 400 13.49 -7.24 0.73
CA ILE A 400 12.18 -7.03 0.10
C ILE A 400 12.21 -7.68 -1.26
N GLU A 401 11.31 -8.63 -1.46
CA GLU A 401 11.01 -9.27 -2.74
C GLU A 401 9.54 -8.97 -3.09
N PRO A 402 9.08 -9.24 -4.33
CA PRO A 402 7.76 -8.79 -4.79
C PRO A 402 6.56 -9.14 -3.91
N GLU A 403 6.59 -10.22 -3.13
CA GLU A 403 5.44 -10.69 -2.33
C GLU A 403 5.86 -11.32 -1.00
N ARG A 404 7.06 -10.97 -0.53
CA ARG A 404 7.55 -11.43 0.77
C ARG A 404 8.70 -10.56 1.27
N LEU A 405 8.81 -10.52 2.58
CA LEU A 405 10.04 -10.15 3.27
C LEU A 405 10.84 -11.42 3.57
N VAL A 406 12.13 -11.38 3.27
CA VAL A 406 13.07 -12.44 3.64
C VAL A 406 14.01 -11.91 4.71
N PHE A 407 14.14 -12.66 5.80
CA PHE A 407 15.05 -12.37 6.89
C PHE A 407 16.22 -13.35 6.82
N PRO A 408 17.35 -12.95 6.19
CA PRO A 408 18.46 -13.86 5.93
C PRO A 408 19.13 -14.35 7.21
N TYR A 409 19.66 -15.58 7.16
CA TYR A 409 20.51 -16.17 8.18
C TYR A 409 21.77 -15.31 8.40
N TRP A 410 22.19 -15.14 9.65
CA TRP A 410 23.25 -14.18 10.00
C TRP A 410 24.57 -14.42 9.27
N ALA A 411 24.91 -15.66 8.91
CA ALA A 411 26.12 -15.98 8.15
C ALA A 411 26.04 -15.57 6.66
N GLU A 412 24.84 -15.46 6.08
CA GLU A 412 24.59 -15.08 4.68
C GLU A 412 24.37 -13.55 4.51
N ALA A 413 24.46 -12.80 5.61
CA ALA A 413 24.18 -11.36 5.63
C ALA A 413 25.36 -10.47 5.13
N GLY A 414 26.55 -11.02 4.81
CA GLY A 414 27.70 -10.23 4.30
C GLY A 414 27.64 -9.99 2.78
N ALA A 415 28.16 -8.90 2.18
CA ALA A 415 29.14 -7.89 2.61
C ALA A 415 28.54 -6.48 2.73
N SER A 416 29.17 -5.62 3.55
CA SER A 416 28.81 -4.22 3.76
C SER A 416 29.06 -3.41 2.48
N ALA A 417 28.00 -2.88 1.88
CA ALA A 417 28.11 -1.75 0.98
C ALA A 417 28.43 -0.47 1.78
N GLU A 418 28.82 0.60 1.09
CA GLU A 418 28.91 1.91 1.72
C GLU A 418 27.52 2.33 2.26
N PRO A 419 27.43 2.84 3.50
CA PRO A 419 26.18 3.30 4.07
C PRO A 419 25.54 4.39 3.21
N ASN A 420 24.30 4.18 2.81
CA ASN A 420 23.48 5.09 2.03
C ASN A 420 22.05 5.17 2.59
N MET A 421 21.79 4.58 3.77
CA MET A 421 20.56 4.75 4.53
C MET A 421 20.85 5.52 5.82
N ARG A 422 19.80 6.12 6.39
CA ARG A 422 19.82 6.68 7.74
C ARG A 422 18.42 6.75 8.32
N LEU A 423 18.33 6.91 9.64
CA LEU A 423 17.12 7.41 10.28
C LEU A 423 17.18 8.94 10.38
N SER A 424 16.03 9.58 10.17
CA SER A 424 15.86 11.01 10.44
C SER A 424 15.86 11.30 11.95
N GLY A 425 15.85 12.57 12.35
CA GLY A 425 15.73 12.95 13.77
C GLY A 425 14.44 12.45 14.42
N ASP A 426 13.39 12.24 13.63
CA ASP A 426 12.09 11.72 14.04
C ASP A 426 11.97 10.20 13.83
N GLY A 427 13.00 9.55 13.28
CA GLY A 427 13.07 8.09 13.12
C GLY A 427 12.52 7.53 11.80
N ASN A 428 12.22 8.39 10.81
CA ASN A 428 11.80 7.95 9.48
C ASN A 428 13.01 7.41 8.70
N LEU A 429 12.80 6.36 7.89
CA LEU A 429 13.86 5.82 7.04
C LEU A 429 14.14 6.74 5.86
N GLN A 430 15.41 7.05 5.64
CA GLN A 430 15.88 7.84 4.50
C GLN A 430 16.95 7.09 3.73
N VAL A 431 16.99 7.30 2.43
CA VAL A 431 18.00 6.77 1.51
C VAL A 431 18.63 7.89 0.70
N GLU A 432 19.93 7.77 0.43
CA GLU A 432 20.64 8.61 -0.52
C GLU A 432 20.55 8.05 -1.93
N ALA A 433 20.23 8.94 -2.87
CA ALA A 433 20.18 8.65 -4.30
C ALA A 433 20.86 9.79 -5.08
N PHE A 434 21.20 9.51 -6.34
CA PHE A 434 21.78 10.50 -7.24
C PHE A 434 20.79 10.86 -8.34
N TYR A 435 20.51 12.15 -8.46
CA TYR A 435 19.77 12.75 -9.57
C TYR A 435 20.71 13.66 -10.35
N GLN A 436 20.90 13.40 -11.64
CA GLN A 436 21.83 14.16 -12.50
C GLN A 436 23.25 14.30 -11.87
N GLY A 437 23.73 13.24 -11.21
CA GLY A 437 25.03 13.22 -10.52
C GLY A 437 25.08 13.97 -9.19
N ARG A 438 23.98 14.59 -8.74
CA ARG A 438 23.88 15.26 -7.44
C ARG A 438 23.26 14.32 -6.41
N ARG A 439 23.94 14.19 -5.27
CA ARG A 439 23.46 13.42 -4.11
C ARG A 439 22.26 14.12 -3.48
N GLN A 440 21.18 13.37 -3.29
CA GLN A 440 19.93 13.81 -2.71
C GLN A 440 19.41 12.76 -1.72
N ARG A 441 18.58 13.19 -0.77
CA ARG A 441 17.98 12.33 0.24
C ARG A 441 16.49 12.18 -0.03
N PHE A 442 15.97 10.98 0.14
CA PHE A 442 14.54 10.68 0.04
C PHE A 442 14.09 9.91 1.26
N ALA A 443 12.87 10.17 1.73
CA ALA A 443 12.20 9.25 2.63
C ALA A 443 11.90 7.95 1.87
N LEU A 444 12.08 6.80 2.53
CA LEU A 444 11.76 5.50 1.97
C LEU A 444 10.55 4.94 2.71
N ASP A 445 9.42 4.83 2.01
CA ASP A 445 8.10 4.75 2.64
C ASP A 445 7.25 3.65 1.99
N THR A 446 7.14 2.50 2.65
CA THR A 446 6.30 1.39 2.19
C THR A 446 4.80 1.66 2.38
N GLY A 447 4.39 2.67 3.15
CA GLY A 447 3.01 3.11 3.24
C GLY A 447 2.61 4.13 2.18
N GLN A 448 3.51 4.53 1.29
CA GLN A 448 3.19 5.44 0.19
C GLN A 448 2.92 4.70 -1.13
N SER A 449 1.76 4.98 -1.75
CA SER A 449 1.32 4.38 -3.02
C SER A 449 2.07 4.89 -4.27
N ALA A 450 2.76 6.03 -4.17
CA ALA A 450 3.44 6.71 -5.27
C ALA A 450 4.84 7.19 -4.88
N CYS A 451 5.63 7.67 -5.84
CA CYS A 451 6.88 8.37 -5.56
C CYS A 451 6.63 9.88 -5.63
N ILE A 452 6.76 10.60 -4.52
CA ILE A 452 6.40 12.02 -4.44
C ILE A 452 7.66 12.87 -4.40
N PHE A 453 7.77 13.85 -5.29
CA PHE A 453 8.91 14.75 -5.39
C PHE A 453 8.50 16.20 -5.15
N SER A 454 9.31 16.92 -4.38
CA SER A 454 9.03 18.33 -4.11
C SER A 454 9.29 19.18 -5.35
N THR A 455 8.34 20.05 -5.70
CA THR A 455 8.51 21.03 -6.78
C THR A 455 9.61 22.05 -6.52
N TYR A 456 10.13 22.13 -5.30
CA TYR A 456 11.30 22.92 -4.96
C TYR A 456 12.55 22.41 -5.67
N SER A 457 12.84 21.12 -5.49
CA SER A 457 14.00 20.45 -6.09
C SER A 457 13.72 19.91 -7.49
N TYR A 458 12.44 19.76 -7.83
CA TYR A 458 11.95 19.24 -9.11
C TYR A 458 10.90 20.19 -9.72
N PRO A 459 11.31 21.34 -10.28
CA PRO A 459 10.37 22.34 -10.78
C PRO A 459 9.44 21.79 -11.87
N ARG A 460 8.13 22.05 -11.77
CA ARG A 460 7.12 21.61 -12.77
C ARG A 460 7.44 22.05 -14.19
N ALA A 461 8.10 23.19 -14.35
CA ALA A 461 8.42 23.75 -15.66
C ALA A 461 9.53 22.99 -16.41
N THR A 462 10.34 22.22 -15.69
CA THR A 462 11.56 21.58 -16.24
C THR A 462 11.66 20.10 -15.91
N THR A 463 10.82 19.59 -15.01
CA THR A 463 10.82 18.19 -14.60
C THR A 463 9.74 17.45 -15.36
N ASP A 464 10.17 16.55 -16.24
CA ASP A 464 9.30 15.52 -16.77
C ASP A 464 9.34 14.33 -15.79
N VAL A 465 8.26 14.16 -15.03
CA VAL A 465 8.14 13.04 -14.07
C VAL A 465 8.15 11.69 -14.76
N HIS A 466 7.70 11.62 -16.01
CA HIS A 466 7.75 10.38 -16.76
C HIS A 466 9.21 10.03 -17.02
N GLU A 467 10.10 10.96 -17.34
CA GLU A 467 11.52 10.65 -17.64
C GLU A 467 12.46 10.77 -16.42
N LEU A 468 11.92 10.92 -15.21
CA LEU A 468 12.73 11.09 -14.00
C LEU A 468 13.52 9.83 -13.68
N GLN A 469 14.85 9.95 -13.66
CA GLN A 469 15.77 8.85 -13.33
C GLN A 469 16.54 9.11 -12.05
N LEU A 470 16.61 8.10 -11.19
CA LEU A 470 17.45 8.10 -10.00
C LEU A 470 18.48 6.98 -10.09
N THR A 471 19.68 7.23 -9.57
CA THR A 471 20.65 6.17 -9.29
C THR A 471 20.69 5.88 -7.81
N VAL A 472 20.28 4.67 -7.42
CA VAL A 472 20.23 4.21 -6.02
C VAL A 472 20.96 2.89 -5.92
N ALA A 473 21.82 2.74 -4.91
CA ALA A 473 22.58 1.50 -4.69
C ALA A 473 23.34 0.99 -5.94
N GLY A 474 23.83 1.92 -6.78
CA GLY A 474 24.54 1.59 -8.02
C GLY A 474 23.65 1.17 -9.20
N GLN A 475 22.33 1.15 -9.03
CA GLN A 475 21.35 0.87 -10.08
C GLN A 475 20.67 2.17 -10.53
N THR A 476 20.55 2.38 -11.84
CA THR A 476 19.78 3.51 -12.39
C THR A 476 18.42 3.00 -12.84
N LEU A 477 17.35 3.64 -12.38
CA LEU A 477 15.99 3.35 -12.83
C LEU A 477 15.22 4.63 -13.14
N ARG A 478 14.27 4.50 -14.07
CA ARG A 478 13.17 5.44 -14.26
C ARG A 478 12.19 5.24 -13.11
N VAL A 479 11.88 6.30 -12.37
CA VAL A 479 11.03 6.20 -11.18
C VAL A 479 9.57 6.06 -11.62
N PRO A 480 8.89 4.95 -11.27
CA PRO A 480 7.49 4.76 -11.65
C PRO A 480 6.56 5.56 -10.72
N TYR A 481 5.41 5.96 -11.25
CA TYR A 481 4.37 6.70 -10.52
C TYR A 481 4.94 7.92 -9.77
N ALA A 482 5.79 8.68 -10.47
CA ALA A 482 6.40 9.89 -9.94
C ALA A 482 5.42 11.08 -10.03
N GLU A 483 5.22 11.74 -8.90
CA GLU A 483 4.32 12.90 -8.78
C GLU A 483 5.06 14.12 -8.21
N LEU A 484 4.55 15.30 -8.52
CA LEU A 484 5.09 16.56 -8.00
C LEU A 484 4.15 17.18 -6.96
N THR A 485 4.71 17.49 -5.79
CA THR A 485 4.01 18.18 -4.70
C THR A 485 4.58 19.58 -4.42
N ASP A 486 3.72 20.50 -3.98
CA ASP A 486 4.15 21.83 -3.53
C ASP A 486 4.76 21.79 -2.11
N MET A 487 4.66 20.65 -1.39
CA MET A 487 5.28 20.47 -0.09
C MET A 487 6.78 20.15 -0.22
N HIS A 488 7.57 20.61 0.74
CA HIS A 488 9.01 20.32 0.82
C HIS A 488 9.37 20.06 2.28
N ALA A 489 10.20 19.05 2.54
CA ALA A 489 10.75 18.79 3.86
C ALA A 489 12.19 19.32 3.95
N TYR A 490 12.62 19.79 5.12
CA TYR A 490 13.98 20.32 5.31
C TYR A 490 15.08 19.27 5.14
N ASP A 491 14.77 17.99 5.33
CA ASP A 491 15.77 16.93 5.42
C ASP A 491 15.74 15.93 4.25
N HIS A 492 14.77 16.04 3.33
CA HIS A 492 14.67 15.20 2.14
C HIS A 492 13.90 15.87 0.99
N GLU A 493 14.16 15.41 -0.23
CA GLU A 493 13.67 16.00 -1.48
C GLU A 493 12.34 15.40 -1.98
N GLY A 494 11.95 14.28 -1.38
CA GLY A 494 10.76 13.53 -1.75
C GLY A 494 10.66 12.19 -1.02
N VAL A 495 9.62 11.45 -1.35
CA VAL A 495 9.27 10.14 -0.80
C VAL A 495 9.36 9.11 -1.91
N LEU A 496 10.05 8.00 -1.66
CA LEU A 496 10.10 6.84 -2.54
C LEU A 496 9.15 5.77 -1.98
N GLY A 497 8.03 5.56 -2.68
CA GLY A 497 6.95 4.66 -2.27
C GLY A 497 7.15 3.19 -2.65
N VAL A 498 6.10 2.39 -2.48
CA VAL A 498 6.03 0.99 -2.91
C VAL A 498 6.43 0.79 -4.38
N PRO A 499 6.03 1.66 -5.34
CA PRO A 499 6.44 1.48 -6.73
C PRO A 499 7.95 1.46 -6.94
N PHE A 500 8.69 2.31 -6.22
CA PHE A 500 10.15 2.30 -6.25
C PHE A 500 10.71 0.99 -5.69
N LEU A 501 10.18 0.52 -4.55
CA LEU A 501 10.65 -0.69 -3.88
C LEU A 501 10.44 -1.94 -4.73
N LYS A 502 9.28 -2.05 -5.38
CA LYS A 502 8.90 -3.20 -6.22
C LYS A 502 9.53 -3.16 -7.62
N SER A 503 10.19 -2.05 -7.99
CA SER A 503 10.99 -1.94 -9.23
C SER A 503 12.29 -2.74 -9.21
N PHE A 504 12.55 -3.50 -8.14
CA PHE A 504 13.69 -4.38 -8.01
C PHE A 504 13.23 -5.82 -7.74
N LYS A 505 13.89 -6.81 -8.35
CA LYS A 505 13.70 -8.23 -8.04
C LYS A 505 13.99 -8.50 -6.56
N LYS A 506 14.95 -7.76 -6.01
CA LYS A 506 15.29 -7.79 -4.59
C LYS A 506 15.93 -6.47 -4.16
N LEU A 507 15.48 -5.97 -3.01
CA LEU A 507 16.03 -4.80 -2.35
C LEU A 507 16.34 -5.15 -0.89
N ARG A 508 17.61 -5.07 -0.50
CA ARG A 508 18.10 -5.42 0.84
C ARG A 508 18.29 -4.15 1.66
N MET A 509 17.59 -4.07 2.77
CA MET A 509 17.77 -3.10 3.84
C MET A 509 18.62 -3.75 4.95
N ASP A 510 19.84 -3.26 5.14
CA ASP A 510 20.68 -3.63 6.27
C ASP A 510 20.71 -2.49 7.30
N PHE A 511 19.92 -2.65 8.36
CA PHE A 511 19.84 -1.70 9.48
C PHE A 511 21.07 -1.75 10.38
N ARG A 512 21.90 -2.81 10.32
CA ARG A 512 23.13 -2.91 11.14
C ARG A 512 24.21 -1.99 10.58
N HIS A 513 24.31 -1.92 9.26
CA HIS A 513 25.28 -1.09 8.55
C HIS A 513 24.69 0.21 7.98
N MET A 514 23.35 0.34 8.01
CA MET A 514 22.58 1.41 7.38
C MET A 514 22.89 1.50 5.87
N CYS A 515 22.77 0.37 5.17
CA CYS A 515 22.97 0.31 3.72
C CYS A 515 21.81 -0.38 3.00
N LEU A 516 21.47 0.17 1.85
CA LEU A 516 20.52 -0.31 0.87
C LEU A 516 21.30 -0.86 -0.31
N THR A 517 21.03 -2.12 -0.67
CA THR A 517 21.54 -2.73 -1.91
C THR A 517 20.37 -3.25 -2.74
N ALA A 518 20.45 -3.08 -4.06
CA ALA A 518 19.39 -3.49 -4.96
C ALA A 518 19.95 -4.42 -6.06
N SER A 519 19.13 -5.37 -6.50
CA SER A 519 19.49 -6.30 -7.57
C SER A 519 18.32 -6.55 -8.52
N GLY A 520 18.60 -6.49 -9.83
CA GLY A 520 17.65 -6.74 -10.91
C GLY A 520 16.56 -5.68 -10.99
N VAL A 521 16.73 -4.67 -11.84
CA VAL A 521 15.65 -3.71 -12.11
C VAL A 521 14.55 -4.40 -12.93
N GLN A 522 13.29 -4.14 -12.59
CA GLN A 522 12.11 -4.64 -13.29
C GLN A 522 11.04 -3.55 -13.37
N PRO A 523 10.18 -3.56 -14.40
CA PRO A 523 9.01 -2.69 -14.43
C PRO A 523 8.07 -3.02 -13.26
N PHE A 524 7.54 -1.98 -12.62
CA PHE A 524 6.43 -2.13 -11.69
C PHE A 524 5.25 -1.30 -12.20
N HIS A 525 4.08 -1.94 -12.25
CA HIS A 525 2.84 -1.33 -12.70
C HIS A 525 1.80 -1.47 -11.60
N TYR A 526 1.67 -0.43 -10.78
CA TYR A 526 0.57 -0.27 -9.84
C TYR A 526 -0.76 -0.28 -10.59
N ARG A 527 -1.74 -1.02 -10.06
CA ARG A 527 -3.11 -1.04 -10.57
C ARG A 527 -4.11 -0.70 -9.47
N ASP A 528 -4.97 0.27 -9.75
CA ASP A 528 -6.15 0.53 -8.93
C ASP A 528 -7.28 -0.49 -9.23
N ILE A 529 -8.36 -0.43 -8.46
CA ILE A 529 -9.52 -1.32 -8.61
C ILE A 529 -10.10 -1.25 -10.02
N GLU A 530 -10.27 -0.04 -10.56
CA GLU A 530 -10.84 0.14 -11.89
C GLU A 530 -9.96 -0.51 -12.95
N GLN A 531 -8.63 -0.37 -12.84
CA GLN A 531 -7.67 -1.01 -13.73
C GLN A 531 -7.72 -2.53 -13.63
N TRP A 532 -7.79 -3.10 -12.41
CA TRP A 532 -7.95 -4.55 -12.26
C TRP A 532 -9.23 -5.08 -12.91
N ILE A 533 -10.34 -4.37 -12.73
CA ILE A 533 -11.64 -4.70 -13.33
C ILE A 533 -11.59 -4.58 -14.86
N ASN A 534 -11.06 -3.46 -15.36
CA ASN A 534 -11.02 -3.17 -16.80
C ASN A 534 -10.06 -4.09 -17.56
N ASP A 535 -8.96 -4.50 -16.92
CA ASP A 535 -7.98 -5.43 -17.49
C ASP A 535 -8.43 -6.91 -17.36
N GLY A 536 -9.58 -7.17 -16.75
CA GLY A 536 -10.13 -8.53 -16.58
C GLY A 536 -9.30 -9.45 -15.68
N ASN A 537 -8.28 -8.94 -14.97
CA ASN A 537 -7.41 -9.75 -14.11
C ASN A 537 -7.97 -9.84 -12.68
N LEU A 538 -9.09 -10.54 -12.57
CA LEU A 538 -9.81 -10.74 -11.30
C LEU A 538 -9.08 -11.70 -10.34
N PHE A 539 -8.10 -12.47 -10.83
CA PHE A 539 -7.22 -13.29 -9.97
C PHE A 539 -6.32 -12.41 -9.10
N CYS A 540 -5.64 -11.43 -9.72
CA CYS A 540 -4.87 -10.44 -8.98
C CYS A 540 -5.74 -9.55 -8.10
N LEU A 541 -6.94 -9.17 -8.53
CA LEU A 541 -7.87 -8.38 -7.71
C LEU A 541 -8.17 -9.10 -6.39
N ASP A 542 -8.61 -10.34 -6.47
CA ASP A 542 -8.94 -11.18 -5.32
C ASP A 542 -7.74 -11.39 -4.39
N ARG A 543 -6.56 -11.60 -4.97
CA ARG A 543 -5.33 -11.73 -4.22
C ARG A 543 -4.91 -10.47 -3.46
N ASN A 544 -5.36 -9.29 -3.90
CA ASN A 544 -5.07 -8.00 -3.27
C ASN A 544 -6.30 -7.37 -2.60
N LEU A 545 -7.42 -8.11 -2.49
CA LEU A 545 -8.70 -7.57 -2.01
C LEU A 545 -8.55 -6.95 -0.62
N ASP A 546 -7.95 -7.69 0.31
CA ASP A 546 -7.73 -7.20 1.69
C ASP A 546 -6.91 -5.90 1.71
N ALA A 547 -5.87 -5.82 0.86
CA ALA A 547 -5.00 -4.63 0.78
C ALA A 547 -5.79 -3.42 0.29
N ILE A 548 -6.53 -3.61 -0.80
CA ILE A 548 -7.37 -2.60 -1.42
C ILE A 548 -8.44 -2.11 -0.44
N SER A 549 -9.02 -3.01 0.36
CA SER A 549 -10.08 -2.69 1.32
C SER A 549 -9.62 -1.78 2.47
N VAL A 550 -8.33 -1.72 2.78
CA VAL A 550 -7.79 -0.84 3.84
C VAL A 550 -7.67 0.62 3.38
N VAL A 551 -7.58 0.85 2.07
CA VAL A 551 -7.19 2.16 1.48
C VAL A 551 -8.25 2.76 0.56
N THR A 552 -9.34 2.04 0.34
CA THR A 552 -10.44 2.45 -0.54
C THR A 552 -11.64 2.91 0.29
N ASP A 553 -12.51 3.73 -0.31
CA ASP A 553 -13.81 4.06 0.28
C ASP A 553 -14.79 2.87 0.26
N ASP A 554 -15.90 2.99 0.99
CA ASP A 554 -16.88 1.91 1.15
C ASP A 554 -17.43 1.41 -0.20
N VAL A 555 -17.65 2.31 -1.16
CA VAL A 555 -18.17 1.96 -2.49
C VAL A 555 -17.15 1.19 -3.30
N GLY A 556 -15.89 1.63 -3.33
CA GLY A 556 -14.83 0.92 -4.02
C GLY A 556 -14.53 -0.44 -3.39
N CYS A 557 -14.61 -0.55 -2.06
CA CYS A 557 -14.51 -1.83 -1.35
C CYS A 557 -15.63 -2.80 -1.77
N GLN A 558 -16.89 -2.35 -1.76
CA GLN A 558 -18.03 -3.16 -2.20
C GLN A 558 -17.89 -3.58 -3.67
N MET A 559 -17.41 -2.70 -4.53
CA MET A 559 -17.13 -3.03 -5.93
C MET A 559 -16.03 -4.09 -6.06
N ALA A 560 -14.93 -3.96 -5.33
CA ALA A 560 -13.86 -4.96 -5.36
C ALA A 560 -14.33 -6.33 -4.87
N GLU A 561 -15.18 -6.37 -3.85
CA GLU A 561 -15.80 -7.59 -3.33
C GLU A 561 -16.71 -8.27 -4.36
N ILE A 562 -17.61 -7.51 -5.00
CA ILE A 562 -18.49 -8.01 -6.07
C ILE A 562 -17.67 -8.64 -7.20
N PHE A 563 -16.63 -7.95 -7.67
CA PHE A 563 -15.79 -8.45 -8.76
C PHE A 563 -14.88 -9.61 -8.32
N SER A 564 -14.51 -9.70 -7.03
CA SER A 564 -13.82 -10.87 -6.49
C SER A 564 -14.73 -12.11 -6.47
N LEU A 565 -16.00 -11.94 -6.08
CA LEU A 565 -17.01 -13.00 -6.10
C LEU A 565 -17.41 -13.38 -7.53
N TYR A 566 -17.34 -12.46 -8.49
CA TYR A 566 -17.70 -12.73 -9.86
C TYR A 566 -16.82 -13.82 -10.49
N GLY A 567 -17.49 -14.87 -10.95
CA GLY A 567 -16.87 -16.08 -11.47
C GLY A 567 -16.31 -17.04 -10.42
N LYS A 568 -16.51 -16.76 -9.13
CA LYS A 568 -16.49 -17.79 -8.10
C LYS A 568 -17.84 -18.52 -8.07
N ASN A 569 -17.87 -19.75 -7.58
CA ASN A 569 -19.09 -20.53 -7.42
C ASN A 569 -19.86 -20.11 -6.15
N ALA A 570 -20.11 -18.82 -6.01
CA ALA A 570 -20.75 -18.16 -4.87
C ALA A 570 -21.89 -17.23 -5.34
N PRO A 571 -22.91 -17.75 -6.04
CA PRO A 571 -23.93 -16.92 -6.67
C PRO A 571 -24.87 -16.24 -5.67
N GLU A 572 -25.08 -16.83 -4.48
CA GLU A 572 -25.91 -16.22 -3.43
C GLU A 572 -25.22 -14.98 -2.85
N GLU A 573 -23.96 -15.14 -2.45
CA GLU A 573 -23.11 -14.07 -1.92
C GLU A 573 -22.93 -12.93 -2.93
N LEU A 574 -22.76 -13.27 -4.22
CA LEU A 574 -22.69 -12.26 -5.28
C LEU A 574 -23.99 -11.45 -5.41
N CYS A 575 -25.15 -12.10 -5.31
CA CYS A 575 -26.43 -11.40 -5.31
C CYS A 575 -26.58 -10.49 -4.08
N GLU A 576 -26.21 -10.96 -2.90
CA GLU A 576 -26.27 -10.19 -1.66
C GLU A 576 -25.37 -8.95 -1.70
N ALA A 577 -24.12 -9.09 -2.13
CA ALA A 577 -23.17 -7.98 -2.26
C ALA A 577 -23.67 -6.92 -3.26
N ILE A 578 -24.24 -7.34 -4.40
CA ILE A 578 -24.83 -6.41 -5.38
C ILE A 578 -26.08 -5.71 -4.80
N ASP A 579 -26.94 -6.43 -4.09
CA ASP A 579 -28.15 -5.86 -3.49
C ASP A 579 -27.82 -4.86 -2.36
N GLU A 580 -26.75 -5.10 -1.61
CA GLU A 580 -26.22 -4.15 -0.63
C GLU A 580 -25.71 -2.87 -1.30
N LEU A 581 -24.89 -2.99 -2.35
CA LEU A 581 -24.40 -1.83 -3.12
C LEU A 581 -25.55 -1.03 -3.75
N PHE A 582 -26.55 -1.73 -4.32
CA PHE A 582 -27.76 -1.09 -4.84
C PHE A 582 -28.55 -0.35 -3.75
N SER A 583 -28.43 -0.76 -2.50
CA SER A 583 -29.11 -0.12 -1.37
C SER A 583 -28.35 1.09 -0.84
N SER A 584 -27.01 1.04 -0.87
CA SER A 584 -26.12 2.11 -0.39
C SER A 584 -25.88 3.22 -1.42
N ASP A 585 -25.79 2.87 -2.71
CA ASP A 585 -25.58 3.80 -3.83
C ASP A 585 -26.66 3.64 -4.91
N SER A 586 -27.49 4.66 -5.11
CA SER A 586 -28.55 4.63 -6.12
C SER A 586 -28.03 4.62 -7.56
N ASN A 587 -26.84 5.17 -7.81
CA ASN A 587 -26.29 5.26 -9.17
C ASN A 587 -25.85 3.87 -9.68
N SER A 588 -25.34 3.03 -8.79
CA SER A 588 -24.94 1.65 -9.11
C SER A 588 -26.07 0.80 -9.72
N ARG A 589 -27.34 1.09 -9.45
CA ARG A 589 -28.51 0.37 -10.00
C ARG A 589 -28.63 0.47 -11.52
N GLU A 590 -28.08 1.53 -12.10
CA GLU A 590 -28.09 1.73 -13.55
C GLU A 590 -26.89 1.06 -14.25
N ALA A 591 -25.94 0.51 -13.49
CA ALA A 591 -24.77 -0.16 -14.05
C ALA A 591 -25.15 -1.48 -14.74
N SER A 592 -25.02 -1.52 -16.06
CA SER A 592 -25.39 -2.69 -16.87
C SER A 592 -24.60 -3.95 -16.50
N THR A 593 -23.30 -3.80 -16.20
CA THR A 593 -22.42 -4.91 -15.79
C THR A 593 -22.93 -5.58 -14.52
N LEU A 594 -23.19 -4.81 -13.46
CA LEU A 594 -23.70 -5.35 -12.18
C LEU A 594 -25.05 -6.04 -12.37
N ASN A 595 -25.93 -5.45 -13.17
CA ASN A 595 -27.23 -6.05 -13.49
C ASN A 595 -27.11 -7.38 -14.22
N MET A 596 -26.16 -7.51 -15.15
CA MET A 596 -25.89 -8.76 -15.87
C MET A 596 -25.25 -9.82 -14.98
N MET A 597 -24.32 -9.43 -14.09
CA MET A 597 -23.73 -10.34 -13.09
C MET A 597 -24.80 -10.90 -12.15
N ARG A 598 -25.68 -10.05 -11.63
CA ARG A 598 -26.79 -10.47 -10.79
C ARG A 598 -27.77 -11.38 -11.53
N LEU A 599 -28.09 -11.07 -12.79
CA LEU A 599 -28.92 -11.95 -13.62
C LEU A 599 -28.29 -13.33 -13.78
N GLN A 600 -26.99 -13.37 -14.07
CA GLN A 600 -26.26 -14.63 -14.20
C GLN A 600 -26.30 -15.45 -12.92
N ALA A 601 -26.06 -14.83 -11.76
CA ALA A 601 -26.13 -15.49 -10.46
C ALA A 601 -27.53 -16.09 -10.16
N LEU A 602 -28.61 -15.39 -10.54
CA LEU A 602 -29.97 -15.92 -10.42
C LEU A 602 -30.24 -17.10 -11.36
N GLU A 603 -29.75 -17.05 -12.59
CA GLU A 603 -29.81 -18.19 -13.52
C GLU A 603 -29.03 -19.40 -12.96
N ASP A 604 -27.87 -19.12 -12.37
CA ASP A 604 -26.99 -20.10 -11.75
C ASP A 604 -27.64 -20.80 -10.55
N MET A 605 -28.39 -20.07 -9.72
CA MET A 605 -29.19 -20.66 -8.63
C MET A 605 -30.47 -21.36 -9.11
N GLY A 606 -30.83 -21.26 -10.39
CA GLY A 606 -32.12 -21.72 -10.90
C GLY A 606 -33.33 -20.92 -10.38
N ARG A 607 -33.13 -19.66 -9.95
CA ARG A 607 -34.17 -18.75 -9.46
C ARG A 607 -34.85 -18.02 -10.63
N TRP A 608 -35.45 -18.79 -11.53
CA TRP A 608 -35.96 -18.31 -12.83
C TRP A 608 -37.00 -17.18 -12.72
N ALA A 609 -37.95 -17.29 -11.79
CA ALA A 609 -38.99 -16.27 -11.60
C ALA A 609 -38.39 -14.91 -11.18
N GLU A 610 -37.38 -14.95 -10.31
CA GLU A 610 -36.68 -13.75 -9.85
C GLU A 610 -35.78 -13.16 -10.93
N ALA A 611 -35.06 -14.01 -11.69
CA ALA A 611 -34.32 -13.59 -12.88
C ALA A 611 -35.25 -12.87 -13.88
N GLY A 612 -36.45 -13.40 -14.12
CA GLY A 612 -37.45 -12.76 -14.98
C GLY A 612 -37.93 -11.40 -14.44
N SER A 613 -38.13 -11.28 -13.12
CA SER A 613 -38.48 -10.00 -12.47
C SER A 613 -37.33 -8.99 -12.54
N HIS A 614 -36.10 -9.45 -12.37
CA HIS A 614 -34.89 -8.62 -12.47
C HIS A 614 -34.72 -8.07 -13.89
N ILE A 615 -34.89 -8.90 -14.93
CA ILE A 615 -34.85 -8.44 -16.32
C ILE A 615 -35.89 -7.35 -16.58
N ARG A 616 -37.11 -7.48 -16.03
CA ARG A 616 -38.13 -6.43 -16.15
C ARG A 616 -37.64 -5.10 -15.59
N ASN A 617 -37.07 -5.13 -14.37
CA ASN A 617 -36.51 -3.94 -13.74
C ASN A 617 -35.39 -3.32 -14.60
N MET A 618 -34.48 -4.15 -15.12
CA MET A 618 -33.43 -3.71 -16.07
C MET A 618 -34.03 -2.99 -17.29
N LEU A 619 -35.07 -3.57 -17.91
CA LEU A 619 -35.70 -3.01 -19.12
C LEU A 619 -36.45 -1.70 -18.88
N ASP A 620 -36.92 -1.47 -17.65
CA ASP A 620 -37.65 -0.27 -17.24
C ASP A 620 -36.71 0.91 -16.93
N HIS A 621 -35.48 0.64 -16.44
CA HIS A 621 -34.55 1.67 -15.97
C HIS A 621 -33.24 1.80 -16.77
N GLY A 622 -32.91 0.83 -17.64
CA GLY A 622 -31.65 0.79 -18.38
C GLY A 622 -31.75 1.15 -19.85
N TYR A 623 -30.70 1.77 -20.39
CA TYR A 623 -30.52 1.97 -21.83
C TYR A 623 -29.74 0.79 -22.44
N TYR A 624 -30.43 -0.07 -23.18
CA TYR A 624 -29.84 -1.19 -23.91
C TYR A 624 -30.00 -0.99 -25.41
N ASN A 625 -29.02 -1.44 -26.19
CA ASN A 625 -29.16 -1.48 -27.64
C ASN A 625 -30.32 -2.43 -28.04
N PRO A 626 -30.91 -2.28 -29.24
CA PRO A 626 -32.08 -3.06 -29.66
C PRO A 626 -31.89 -4.58 -29.55
N ASP A 627 -30.73 -5.10 -29.96
CA ASP A 627 -30.46 -6.55 -29.97
C ASP A 627 -30.39 -7.13 -28.55
N THR A 628 -29.72 -6.42 -27.63
CA THR A 628 -29.66 -6.77 -26.20
C THR A 628 -31.05 -6.70 -25.59
N ARG A 629 -31.84 -5.66 -25.92
CA ARG A 629 -33.21 -5.49 -25.43
C ARG A 629 -34.10 -6.67 -25.88
N ASP A 630 -34.05 -7.04 -27.14
CA ASP A 630 -34.82 -8.16 -27.69
C ASP A 630 -34.42 -9.50 -27.04
N THR A 631 -33.12 -9.68 -26.80
CA THR A 631 -32.59 -10.85 -26.09
C THR A 631 -33.12 -10.93 -24.66
N LEU A 632 -33.09 -9.81 -23.93
CA LEU A 632 -33.62 -9.72 -22.56
C LEU A 632 -35.13 -9.97 -22.53
N VAL A 633 -35.89 -9.41 -23.47
CA VAL A 633 -37.34 -9.64 -23.58
C VAL A 633 -37.64 -11.12 -23.86
N ALA A 634 -36.90 -11.77 -24.75
CA ALA A 634 -37.05 -13.20 -25.03
C ALA A 634 -36.76 -14.06 -23.78
N ARG A 635 -35.66 -13.77 -23.07
CA ARG A 635 -35.31 -14.43 -21.80
C ARG A 635 -36.37 -14.22 -20.72
N MET A 636 -36.79 -12.97 -20.50
CA MET A 636 -37.84 -12.63 -19.54
C MET A 636 -39.13 -13.41 -19.82
N ASN A 637 -39.55 -13.46 -21.08
CA ASN A 637 -40.75 -14.21 -21.47
C ASN A 637 -40.60 -15.71 -21.20
N LEU A 638 -39.47 -16.32 -21.53
CA LEU A 638 -39.19 -17.73 -21.23
C LEU A 638 -39.22 -17.99 -19.72
N TYR A 639 -38.54 -17.15 -18.93
CA TYR A 639 -38.39 -17.31 -17.49
C TYR A 639 -39.70 -17.14 -16.73
N THR A 640 -40.52 -16.15 -17.13
CA THR A 640 -41.78 -15.86 -16.45
C THR A 640 -42.95 -16.75 -16.87
N THR A 641 -42.83 -17.49 -17.98
CA THR A 641 -43.94 -18.33 -18.50
C THR A 641 -43.66 -19.82 -18.40
N GLU A 642 -42.56 -20.31 -18.97
CA GLU A 642 -42.31 -21.75 -19.08
C GLU A 642 -41.36 -22.25 -17.98
N MET A 643 -40.40 -21.43 -17.53
CA MET A 643 -39.44 -21.85 -16.49
C MET A 643 -39.83 -21.46 -15.06
N ALA A 644 -40.87 -20.63 -14.86
CA ALA A 644 -41.26 -20.12 -13.53
C ALA A 644 -41.59 -21.23 -12.51
N HIS A 645 -41.94 -22.43 -12.97
CA HIS A 645 -42.27 -23.58 -12.13
C HIS A 645 -41.15 -24.64 -12.07
N VAL A 646 -40.06 -24.45 -12.81
CA VAL A 646 -38.91 -25.34 -12.81
C VAL A 646 -38.17 -25.14 -11.48
N GLN A 647 -38.00 -26.22 -10.72
CA GLN A 647 -37.25 -26.19 -9.48
C GLN A 647 -35.74 -26.08 -9.77
N PRO A 648 -34.94 -25.51 -8.84
CA PRO A 648 -33.49 -25.54 -8.93
C PRO A 648 -32.93 -26.95 -9.13
N LEU A 649 -31.74 -27.02 -9.74
CA LEU A 649 -30.99 -28.27 -9.84
C LEU A 649 -30.68 -28.78 -8.43
N SER A 650 -30.88 -30.07 -8.20
CA SER A 650 -30.47 -30.72 -6.96
C SER A 650 -29.73 -32.01 -7.24
N ILE A 651 -28.72 -32.28 -6.41
CA ILE A 651 -27.92 -33.51 -6.47
C ILE A 651 -28.22 -34.33 -5.22
N ASN A 652 -28.63 -35.57 -5.43
CA ASN A 652 -28.76 -36.56 -4.38
C ASN A 652 -27.62 -37.56 -4.49
N MET A 653 -26.66 -37.41 -3.59
CA MET A 653 -25.51 -38.30 -3.41
C MET A 653 -25.27 -38.45 -1.91
N GLY A 654 -24.99 -39.66 -1.42
CA GLY A 654 -24.67 -39.88 0.00
C GLY A 654 -23.36 -39.19 0.44
N ASN A 655 -23.01 -39.31 1.71
CA ASN A 655 -21.99 -38.46 2.38
C ASN A 655 -20.49 -38.82 2.14
N GLN A 656 -20.07 -39.38 1.00
CA GLN A 656 -18.65 -39.83 0.88
C GLN A 656 -17.97 -39.43 -0.44
N ALA A 657 -18.41 -40.02 -1.55
CA ALA A 657 -17.98 -39.73 -2.91
C ALA A 657 -18.73 -40.71 -3.82
N ALA A 658 -18.84 -40.42 -5.11
CA ALA A 658 -19.27 -41.41 -6.09
C ALA A 658 -18.25 -41.52 -7.21
N GLU A 659 -18.00 -42.75 -7.65
CA GLU A 659 -17.06 -43.06 -8.72
C GLU A 659 -17.82 -43.46 -9.99
N LEU A 660 -17.36 -42.94 -11.13
CA LEU A 660 -17.82 -43.30 -12.46
C LEU A 660 -16.62 -43.69 -13.32
N GLN A 661 -16.69 -44.87 -13.95
CA GLN A 661 -15.65 -45.37 -14.85
C GLN A 661 -15.86 -44.82 -16.26
N TRP A 662 -14.79 -44.34 -16.89
CA TRP A 662 -14.84 -43.89 -18.27
C TRP A 662 -15.07 -45.06 -19.23
N LEU A 663 -15.76 -44.78 -20.34
CA LEU A 663 -15.85 -45.70 -21.45
C LEU A 663 -14.48 -45.86 -22.13
N PRO A 664 -14.16 -47.04 -22.70
CA PRO A 664 -12.91 -47.24 -23.42
C PRO A 664 -12.74 -46.21 -24.55
N GLU A 665 -11.52 -45.70 -24.73
CA GLU A 665 -11.20 -44.81 -25.84
C GLU A 665 -11.62 -45.45 -27.18
N GLN A 666 -12.45 -44.73 -27.94
CA GLN A 666 -12.71 -45.04 -29.34
C GLN A 666 -11.83 -44.13 -30.20
N ASP A 667 -11.26 -44.66 -31.29
CA ASP A 667 -10.53 -43.86 -32.27
C ASP A 667 -11.32 -42.58 -32.64
N ASN A 668 -10.69 -41.40 -32.44
CA ASN A 668 -11.22 -40.03 -32.64
C ASN A 668 -12.00 -39.33 -31.51
N ARG A 669 -12.01 -39.80 -30.25
CA ARG A 669 -12.59 -39.01 -29.14
C ARG A 669 -11.54 -38.15 -28.43
N SER A 670 -11.78 -36.84 -28.33
CA SER A 670 -10.90 -35.88 -27.63
C SER A 670 -11.31 -35.59 -26.18
N LEU A 671 -12.46 -36.10 -25.73
CA LEU A 671 -13.03 -35.86 -24.40
C LEU A 671 -13.43 -37.19 -23.73
N PRO A 672 -13.32 -37.30 -22.39
CA PRO A 672 -13.79 -38.47 -21.65
C PRO A 672 -15.30 -38.67 -21.83
N ALA A 673 -15.71 -39.93 -21.94
CA ALA A 673 -17.11 -40.31 -22.10
C ALA A 673 -17.55 -41.29 -21.02
N GLY A 674 -18.80 -41.19 -20.61
CA GLY A 674 -19.41 -42.09 -19.62
C GLY A 674 -20.85 -42.45 -19.97
N GLU A 675 -21.45 -43.31 -19.15
CA GLU A 675 -22.86 -43.69 -19.27
C GLU A 675 -23.73 -42.95 -18.26
N VAL A 676 -24.93 -42.57 -18.71
CA VAL A 676 -25.99 -41.95 -17.90
C VAL A 676 -27.33 -42.58 -18.21
N THR A 677 -28.20 -42.62 -17.21
CA THR A 677 -29.61 -43.00 -17.42
C THR A 677 -30.50 -41.77 -17.32
N VAL A 678 -31.26 -41.49 -18.39
CA VAL A 678 -32.25 -40.40 -18.43
C VAL A 678 -33.62 -41.00 -18.74
N ASN A 679 -34.61 -40.75 -17.88
CA ASN A 679 -35.97 -41.33 -18.03
C ASN A 679 -35.97 -42.85 -18.24
N GLY A 680 -35.12 -43.58 -17.50
CA GLY A 680 -34.95 -45.04 -17.63
C GLY A 680 -34.31 -45.50 -18.94
N ARG A 681 -33.74 -44.59 -19.74
CA ARG A 681 -33.05 -44.90 -21.00
C ARG A 681 -31.56 -44.62 -20.86
N GLN A 682 -30.75 -45.60 -21.22
CA GLN A 682 -29.29 -45.45 -21.29
C GLN A 682 -28.89 -44.48 -22.41
N ALA A 683 -27.96 -43.58 -22.08
CA ALA A 683 -27.34 -42.64 -22.98
C ALA A 683 -25.85 -42.48 -22.64
N GLU A 684 -25.10 -42.05 -23.64
CA GLU A 684 -23.70 -41.68 -23.47
C GLU A 684 -23.62 -40.18 -23.21
N PHE A 685 -22.72 -39.77 -22.31
CA PHE A 685 -22.35 -38.36 -22.12
C PHE A 685 -20.87 -38.12 -22.41
N LEU A 686 -20.53 -36.88 -22.74
CA LEU A 686 -19.17 -36.34 -22.80
C LEU A 686 -18.95 -35.39 -21.63
N PHE A 687 -17.84 -35.58 -20.92
CA PHE A 687 -17.36 -34.65 -19.91
C PHE A 687 -16.60 -33.53 -20.61
N ASP A 688 -17.15 -32.31 -20.57
CA ASP A 688 -16.49 -31.14 -21.15
C ASP A 688 -16.45 -29.99 -20.12
N PRO A 689 -15.29 -29.77 -19.47
CA PRO A 689 -15.11 -28.66 -18.53
C PRO A 689 -14.69 -27.38 -19.26
N THR A 690 -15.03 -27.24 -20.54
CA THR A 690 -14.86 -25.99 -21.29
C THR A 690 -16.20 -25.40 -21.74
N GLU A 691 -17.29 -26.15 -21.55
CA GLU A 691 -18.65 -25.74 -21.89
C GLU A 691 -19.40 -25.25 -20.65
N LYS A 692 -19.97 -24.05 -20.72
CA LYS A 692 -20.80 -23.49 -19.64
C LYS A 692 -22.06 -24.33 -19.40
N TYR A 693 -22.73 -24.70 -20.48
CA TYR A 693 -24.07 -25.29 -20.43
C TYR A 693 -24.05 -26.76 -20.83
N CYS A 694 -24.91 -27.56 -20.21
CA CYS A 694 -25.22 -28.89 -20.70
C CYS A 694 -25.92 -28.79 -22.06
N VAL A 695 -25.46 -29.56 -23.05
CA VAL A 695 -25.96 -29.50 -24.43
C VAL A 695 -26.51 -30.85 -24.88
N ILE A 696 -27.70 -30.82 -25.46
CA ILE A 696 -28.35 -31.98 -26.05
C ILE A 696 -28.82 -31.69 -27.48
N THR A 697 -28.70 -32.66 -28.38
CA THR A 697 -29.27 -32.50 -29.72
C THR A 697 -30.78 -32.70 -29.71
N ASP A 698 -31.49 -32.04 -30.64
CA ASP A 698 -32.94 -32.24 -30.85
C ASP A 698 -33.30 -33.73 -31.06
N LYS A 699 -32.46 -34.47 -31.80
CA LYS A 699 -32.59 -35.92 -32.00
C LYS A 699 -32.39 -36.72 -30.72
N ALA A 700 -31.40 -36.37 -29.89
CA ALA A 700 -31.17 -37.01 -28.60
C ALA A 700 -32.30 -36.71 -27.61
N ALA A 701 -32.78 -35.47 -27.54
CA ALA A 701 -33.91 -35.08 -26.70
C ALA A 701 -35.17 -35.89 -27.01
N ARG A 702 -35.54 -36.03 -28.29
CA ARG A 702 -36.66 -36.89 -28.71
C ARG A 702 -36.46 -38.35 -28.32
N ARG A 703 -35.24 -38.88 -28.49
CA ARG A 703 -34.90 -40.26 -28.08
C ARG A 703 -35.00 -40.45 -26.57
N LEU A 704 -34.73 -39.42 -25.77
CA LEU A 704 -34.83 -39.48 -24.31
C LEU A 704 -36.23 -39.07 -23.79
N LYS A 705 -37.19 -38.83 -24.69
CA LYS A 705 -38.56 -38.36 -24.37
C LYS A 705 -38.56 -37.05 -23.58
N LEU A 706 -37.65 -36.15 -23.94
CA LEU A 706 -37.58 -34.80 -23.38
C LEU A 706 -38.37 -33.85 -24.28
N HIS A 707 -39.02 -32.87 -23.66
CA HIS A 707 -39.89 -31.92 -24.33
C HIS A 707 -39.30 -30.51 -24.21
N PRO A 708 -38.59 -30.02 -25.26
CA PRO A 708 -38.06 -28.67 -25.26
C PRO A 708 -39.16 -27.62 -25.13
N PHE A 709 -38.84 -26.54 -24.42
CA PHE A 709 -39.67 -25.35 -24.29
C PHE A 709 -39.99 -24.72 -25.66
N SER A 710 -41.14 -24.06 -25.76
CA SER A 710 -41.64 -23.50 -27.01
C SER A 710 -41.03 -22.15 -27.32
N LYS A 711 -40.68 -21.38 -26.29
CA LYS A 711 -40.01 -20.08 -26.44
C LYS A 711 -38.55 -20.24 -26.87
N PRO A 712 -38.04 -19.34 -27.72
CA PRO A 712 -36.64 -19.35 -28.14
C PRO A 712 -35.71 -18.94 -26.99
N TYR A 713 -34.48 -19.43 -27.05
CA TYR A 713 -33.37 -19.03 -26.19
C TYR A 713 -32.17 -18.70 -27.08
N LEU A 714 -31.42 -17.64 -26.77
CA LEU A 714 -30.23 -17.28 -27.54
C LEU A 714 -29.00 -17.94 -26.92
N TRP A 715 -28.33 -18.80 -27.69
CA TRP A 715 -27.10 -19.49 -27.28
C TRP A 715 -26.03 -19.32 -28.35
N GLN A 716 -24.86 -18.78 -27.97
CA GLN A 716 -23.73 -18.50 -28.88
C GLN A 716 -24.15 -17.72 -30.15
N GLY A 717 -25.04 -16.73 -30.01
CA GLY A 717 -25.55 -15.94 -31.12
C GLY A 717 -26.55 -16.66 -32.03
N GLN A 718 -26.98 -17.88 -31.68
CA GLN A 718 -27.93 -18.68 -32.44
C GLN A 718 -29.21 -18.94 -31.65
N THR A 719 -30.33 -19.02 -32.37
CA THR A 719 -31.61 -19.41 -31.77
C THR A 719 -31.60 -20.89 -31.41
N ALA A 720 -31.64 -21.17 -30.11
CA ALA A 720 -31.77 -22.48 -29.50
C ALA A 720 -33.09 -22.59 -28.72
N ARG A 721 -33.29 -23.74 -28.06
CA ARG A 721 -34.37 -23.96 -27.09
C ARG A 721 -33.78 -24.56 -25.83
N LEU A 722 -34.45 -24.39 -24.69
CA LEU A 722 -34.08 -25.08 -23.46
C LEU A 722 -34.95 -26.32 -23.25
N VAL A 723 -34.44 -27.30 -22.52
CA VAL A 723 -35.18 -28.48 -22.06
C VAL A 723 -34.75 -28.83 -20.64
N VAL A 724 -35.67 -29.36 -19.83
CA VAL A 724 -35.36 -29.87 -18.49
C VAL A 724 -35.25 -31.38 -18.54
N ILE A 725 -34.17 -31.92 -17.99
CA ILE A 725 -34.04 -33.32 -17.63
C ILE A 725 -34.51 -33.47 -16.18
N PRO A 726 -35.69 -34.08 -15.94
CA PRO A 726 -36.28 -34.12 -14.60
C PRO A 726 -35.46 -34.98 -13.63
N SER A 727 -34.91 -36.10 -14.09
CA SER A 727 -34.03 -36.99 -13.34
C SER A 727 -33.00 -37.63 -14.28
N LEU A 728 -31.73 -37.54 -13.89
CA LEU A 728 -30.56 -38.08 -14.57
C LEU A 728 -29.72 -38.85 -13.56
N HIS A 729 -29.41 -40.11 -13.84
CA HIS A 729 -28.53 -40.92 -13.00
C HIS A 729 -27.12 -40.99 -13.59
N LEU A 730 -26.14 -40.55 -12.79
CA LEU A 730 -24.69 -40.66 -13.01
C LEU A 730 -24.14 -41.72 -12.05
N GLY A 731 -24.15 -42.98 -12.47
CA GLY A 731 -23.84 -44.10 -11.57
C GLY A 731 -24.84 -44.16 -10.41
N ALA A 732 -24.35 -43.94 -9.18
CA ALA A 732 -25.18 -43.90 -7.96
C ALA A 732 -25.76 -42.52 -7.64
N ILE A 733 -25.35 -41.47 -8.37
CA ILE A 733 -25.82 -40.10 -8.15
C ILE A 733 -27.11 -39.86 -8.93
N GLU A 734 -28.09 -39.24 -8.29
CA GLU A 734 -29.29 -38.72 -8.96
C GLU A 734 -29.22 -37.19 -9.05
N VAL A 735 -29.30 -36.67 -10.27
CA VAL A 735 -29.37 -35.24 -10.57
C VAL A 735 -30.78 -34.92 -11.02
N ASN A 736 -31.42 -33.96 -10.35
CA ASN A 736 -32.78 -33.54 -10.66
C ASN A 736 -32.82 -32.13 -11.26
N ASN A 737 -33.75 -31.91 -12.19
CA ASN A 737 -34.03 -30.62 -12.83
C ASN A 737 -32.85 -30.01 -13.63
N LEU A 738 -32.03 -30.84 -14.26
CA LEU A 738 -30.92 -30.34 -15.09
C LEU A 738 -31.45 -29.64 -16.34
N VAL A 739 -31.14 -28.35 -16.51
CA VAL A 739 -31.48 -27.59 -17.72
C VAL A 739 -30.43 -27.86 -18.79
N CYS A 740 -30.85 -28.09 -20.04
CA CYS A 740 -29.94 -28.26 -21.16
C CYS A 740 -30.35 -27.37 -22.34
N VAL A 741 -29.34 -26.91 -23.08
CA VAL A 741 -29.53 -26.25 -24.37
C VAL A 741 -29.75 -27.29 -25.45
N VAL A 742 -30.78 -27.10 -26.26
CA VAL A 742 -31.16 -27.99 -27.36
C VAL A 742 -30.63 -27.42 -28.68
N VAL A 743 -29.70 -28.13 -29.30
CA VAL A 743 -29.06 -27.74 -30.57
C VAL A 743 -29.47 -28.66 -31.74
N PRO A 744 -29.41 -28.18 -32.99
CA PRO A 744 -29.68 -29.02 -34.16
C PRO A 744 -28.63 -30.12 -34.34
N GLY A 745 -29.04 -31.39 -34.46
CA GLY A 745 -28.10 -32.51 -34.63
C GLY A 745 -28.55 -33.55 -35.65
N LYS A 746 -27.68 -33.90 -36.61
CA LYS A 746 -27.98 -34.88 -37.67
C LYS A 746 -27.66 -36.34 -37.29
N LYS A 747 -26.77 -36.58 -36.31
CA LYS A 747 -26.29 -37.92 -35.88
C LYS A 747 -26.66 -38.24 -34.42
N LYS A 748 -26.42 -39.49 -33.99
CA LYS A 748 -26.43 -39.89 -32.57
C LYS A 748 -25.22 -39.20 -31.92
N GLN A 749 -25.41 -38.02 -31.36
CA GLN A 749 -24.40 -37.35 -30.55
C GLN A 749 -24.68 -37.61 -29.07
N PRO A 750 -23.63 -37.79 -28.24
CA PRO A 750 -23.76 -37.85 -26.79
C PRO A 750 -24.37 -36.57 -26.19
N LEU A 751 -24.85 -36.67 -24.95
CA LEU A 751 -25.15 -35.51 -24.11
C LEU A 751 -23.81 -34.85 -23.71
N VAL A 752 -23.65 -33.54 -23.83
CA VAL A 752 -22.48 -32.84 -23.29
C VAL A 752 -22.86 -32.31 -21.92
N LEU A 753 -22.08 -32.64 -20.89
CA LEU A 753 -22.27 -32.14 -19.54
C LEU A 753 -21.23 -31.07 -19.26
N GLY A 754 -21.70 -29.84 -18.97
CA GLY A 754 -20.90 -28.65 -18.74
C GLY A 754 -20.88 -28.18 -17.28
N HIS A 755 -20.34 -26.99 -17.04
CA HIS A 755 -20.14 -26.44 -15.69
C HIS A 755 -21.44 -26.17 -14.92
N ASP A 756 -22.54 -25.88 -15.60
CA ASP A 756 -23.87 -25.74 -15.00
C ASP A 756 -24.35 -27.00 -14.26
N LEU A 757 -23.77 -28.17 -14.55
CA LEU A 757 -23.88 -29.35 -13.70
C LEU A 757 -22.69 -29.46 -12.74
N TRP A 758 -21.46 -29.42 -13.28
CA TRP A 758 -20.27 -29.85 -12.54
C TRP A 758 -19.95 -29.01 -11.31
N ARG A 759 -20.31 -27.74 -11.31
CA ARG A 759 -20.06 -26.84 -10.17
C ARG A 759 -20.93 -27.10 -8.94
N HIS A 760 -21.94 -27.97 -9.04
CA HIS A 760 -22.77 -28.36 -7.90
C HIS A 760 -22.13 -29.46 -7.04
N PHE A 761 -21.01 -30.03 -7.49
CA PHE A 761 -20.16 -30.89 -6.67
C PHE A 761 -19.11 -30.04 -5.96
N GLY A 762 -18.75 -30.39 -4.72
CA GLY A 762 -17.67 -29.68 -4.01
C GLY A 762 -16.32 -29.84 -4.70
N ALA A 763 -16.00 -31.06 -5.14
CA ALA A 763 -14.81 -31.32 -5.95
C ALA A 763 -15.03 -32.45 -6.96
N LEU A 764 -14.33 -32.36 -8.10
CA LEU A 764 -14.23 -33.41 -9.10
C LEU A 764 -12.78 -33.87 -9.22
N GLU A 765 -12.53 -35.16 -9.02
CA GLU A 765 -11.24 -35.81 -9.23
C GLU A 765 -11.29 -36.65 -10.50
N LEU A 766 -10.36 -36.40 -11.41
CA LEU A 766 -10.29 -37.02 -12.72
C LEU A 766 -8.94 -37.69 -12.89
N ASP A 767 -8.97 -38.92 -13.37
CA ASP A 767 -7.79 -39.60 -13.92
C ASP A 767 -8.14 -40.21 -15.29
N GLY A 768 -7.16 -40.83 -15.95
CA GLY A 768 -7.34 -41.44 -17.27
C GLY A 768 -8.36 -42.60 -17.32
N LYS A 769 -8.94 -43.02 -16.19
CA LYS A 769 -9.86 -44.18 -16.10
C LYS A 769 -11.19 -43.86 -15.42
N ARG A 770 -11.25 -42.87 -14.53
CA ARG A 770 -12.46 -42.57 -13.75
C ARG A 770 -12.64 -41.08 -13.44
N LEU A 771 -13.87 -40.77 -13.08
CA LEU A 771 -14.33 -39.54 -12.44
C LEU A 771 -14.79 -39.87 -11.02
N VAL A 772 -14.27 -39.16 -10.04
CA VAL A 772 -14.74 -39.18 -8.65
C VAL A 772 -15.39 -37.84 -8.34
N MET A 773 -16.64 -37.88 -7.90
CA MET A 773 -17.43 -36.71 -7.54
C MET A 773 -17.57 -36.66 -6.02
N HIS A 774 -17.22 -35.51 -5.43
CA HIS A 774 -17.34 -35.27 -4.00
C HIS A 774 -18.47 -34.27 -3.71
N SER A 775 -19.23 -34.51 -2.64
CA SER A 775 -20.26 -33.57 -2.18
C SER A 775 -19.66 -32.31 -1.58
N GLU A 776 -18.53 -32.44 -0.88
CA GLU A 776 -17.75 -31.36 -0.28
C GLU A 776 -16.29 -31.51 -0.69
N SER A 777 -15.51 -30.41 -0.72
CA SER A 777 -14.09 -30.51 -1.03
C SER A 777 -13.31 -31.17 0.11
N PRO A 778 -12.57 -32.26 -0.14
CA PRO A 778 -11.65 -32.85 0.85
C PRO A 778 -10.24 -32.23 0.83
N TYR A 779 -10.01 -31.18 0.04
CA TYR A 779 -8.67 -30.64 -0.24
C TYR A 779 -8.40 -29.34 0.54
N ASP A 780 -7.16 -29.14 0.99
CA ASP A 780 -6.73 -27.98 1.79
C ASP A 780 -6.18 -26.82 0.94
N GLY A 781 -6.23 -26.93 -0.39
CA GLY A 781 -5.73 -25.92 -1.33
C GLY A 781 -4.20 -25.77 -1.37
N THR A 782 -3.45 -26.50 -0.53
CA THR A 782 -1.99 -26.39 -0.53
C THR A 782 -1.44 -27.03 -1.80
N ARG A 783 -0.97 -26.21 -2.75
CA ARG A 783 -0.42 -26.56 -4.07
C ARG A 783 -1.40 -26.61 -5.26
N SER A 784 -2.59 -26.04 -5.13
CA SER A 784 -3.49 -25.80 -6.27
C SER A 784 -3.23 -24.44 -6.94
N ALA A 785 -3.77 -24.25 -8.12
CA ALA A 785 -3.87 -22.98 -8.82
C ALA A 785 -5.30 -22.42 -8.71
N PRO A 786 -5.49 -21.11 -8.49
CA PRO A 786 -6.80 -20.48 -8.58
C PRO A 786 -7.45 -20.72 -9.95
N MET A 787 -8.76 -20.95 -9.95
CA MET A 787 -9.60 -20.99 -11.16
C MET A 787 -10.83 -20.08 -11.03
N ARG A 788 -11.40 -19.67 -12.17
CA ARG A 788 -12.59 -18.80 -12.24
C ARG A 788 -13.49 -19.20 -13.41
N LEU A 789 -14.80 -19.08 -13.24
CA LEU A 789 -15.80 -19.25 -14.29
C LEU A 789 -16.26 -17.86 -14.77
N ASP A 790 -15.74 -17.36 -15.88
CA ASP A 790 -16.14 -16.05 -16.42
C ASP A 790 -16.63 -16.17 -17.86
N ASN A 791 -17.71 -15.46 -18.18
CA ASN A 791 -18.31 -15.39 -19.51
C ASN A 791 -18.55 -16.78 -20.14
N GLY A 792 -18.83 -17.78 -19.30
CA GLY A 792 -19.03 -19.17 -19.72
C GLY A 792 -17.77 -19.97 -20.06
N HIS A 793 -16.62 -19.51 -19.60
CA HIS A 793 -15.35 -20.20 -19.76
C HIS A 793 -14.68 -20.43 -18.40
N LEU A 794 -13.91 -21.51 -18.33
CA LEU A 794 -13.03 -21.78 -17.20
C LEU A 794 -11.66 -21.13 -17.45
N TYR A 795 -11.18 -20.37 -16.47
CA TYR A 795 -9.83 -19.79 -16.46
C TYR A 795 -9.04 -20.35 -15.30
N VAL A 796 -7.72 -20.45 -15.47
CA VAL A 796 -6.77 -20.85 -14.43
C VAL A 796 -5.62 -19.85 -14.36
N SER A 797 -5.15 -19.56 -13.15
CA SER A 797 -3.94 -18.79 -12.94
C SER A 797 -2.70 -19.68 -13.10
N ALA A 798 -1.71 -19.18 -13.83
CA ALA A 798 -0.38 -19.77 -14.00
C ALA A 798 0.69 -18.77 -13.54
N ARG A 799 1.82 -19.25 -13.02
CA ARG A 799 2.95 -18.39 -12.61
C ARG A 799 4.22 -18.69 -13.39
N SER A 800 4.88 -17.67 -13.91
CA SER A 800 6.17 -17.83 -14.58
C SER A 800 7.28 -18.18 -13.59
N SER A 801 8.43 -18.63 -14.08
CA SER A 801 9.63 -18.84 -13.27
C SER A 801 10.11 -17.57 -12.55
N GLN A 802 9.70 -16.38 -13.03
CA GLN A 802 9.99 -15.08 -12.41
C GLN A 802 8.91 -14.64 -11.41
N GLY A 803 7.84 -15.43 -11.24
CA GLY A 803 6.74 -15.15 -10.32
C GLY A 803 5.59 -14.33 -10.90
N GLU A 804 5.65 -13.98 -12.19
CA GLU A 804 4.58 -13.24 -12.88
C GLU A 804 3.34 -14.10 -13.03
N GLU A 805 2.16 -13.51 -12.81
CA GLU A 805 0.89 -14.20 -13.00
C GLU A 805 0.41 -14.09 -14.45
N HIS A 806 -0.08 -15.21 -14.98
CA HIS A 806 -0.61 -15.38 -16.31
C HIS A 806 -1.98 -16.05 -16.21
N VAL A 807 -3.02 -15.38 -16.69
CA VAL A 807 -4.37 -15.95 -16.75
C VAL A 807 -4.53 -16.72 -18.05
N LEU A 808 -4.89 -18.00 -17.96
CA LEU A 808 -5.05 -18.89 -19.11
C LEU A 808 -6.49 -19.38 -19.21
N LYS A 809 -7.08 -19.25 -20.39
CA LYS A 809 -8.38 -19.83 -20.71
C LYS A 809 -8.26 -21.33 -20.96
N VAL A 810 -9.08 -22.14 -20.31
CA VAL A 810 -9.13 -23.58 -20.58
C VAL A 810 -9.95 -23.85 -21.84
N THR A 811 -9.35 -24.48 -22.84
CA THR A 811 -9.98 -24.78 -24.14
C THR A 811 -9.87 -26.25 -24.50
N SER A 812 -10.60 -26.73 -25.49
CA SER A 812 -10.55 -28.15 -25.88
C SER A 812 -9.33 -28.52 -26.73
N THR A 813 -8.65 -27.57 -27.40
CA THR A 813 -7.67 -27.90 -28.46
C THR A 813 -6.41 -27.04 -28.52
N ALA A 814 -6.32 -25.90 -27.83
CA ALA A 814 -5.24 -24.93 -28.04
C ALA A 814 -4.39 -24.70 -26.78
N ASN A 815 -3.07 -24.72 -26.96
CA ASN A 815 -2.10 -24.11 -26.05
C ASN A 815 -1.46 -22.93 -26.80
N ASP A 816 -1.59 -21.72 -26.29
CA ASP A 816 -0.94 -20.54 -26.86
C ASP A 816 -0.77 -19.42 -25.83
N LEU A 817 0.07 -18.44 -26.14
CA LEU A 817 0.27 -17.24 -25.35
C LEU A 817 0.33 -16.02 -26.25
N SER A 818 -0.26 -14.89 -25.83
CA SER A 818 -0.16 -13.62 -26.56
C SER A 818 1.22 -12.96 -26.37
N VAL A 819 1.91 -13.28 -25.26
CA VAL A 819 3.21 -12.72 -24.89
C VAL A 819 4.34 -13.75 -24.96
N PRO A 820 5.57 -13.35 -25.33
CA PRO A 820 6.75 -14.20 -25.23
C PRO A 820 6.99 -14.61 -23.78
N LEU A 821 7.25 -15.90 -23.54
CA LEU A 821 7.48 -16.43 -22.20
C LEU A 821 8.98 -16.63 -21.93
N GLU A 822 9.51 -16.01 -20.89
CA GLU A 822 10.85 -16.29 -20.37
C GLU A 822 10.80 -17.38 -19.28
N GLY A 823 11.16 -18.62 -19.67
CA GLY A 823 11.18 -19.78 -18.77
C GLY A 823 9.84 -20.49 -18.67
N ASN A 824 9.71 -21.46 -17.78
CA ASN A 824 8.51 -22.29 -17.67
C ASN A 824 7.38 -21.57 -16.91
N LEU A 825 6.12 -21.91 -17.24
CA LEU A 825 4.94 -21.55 -16.46
C LEU A 825 4.64 -22.64 -15.42
N ARG A 826 3.88 -22.30 -14.38
CA ARG A 826 3.41 -23.23 -13.37
C ARG A 826 1.93 -23.07 -13.09
N ILE A 827 1.15 -24.13 -13.23
CA ILE A 827 -0.24 -24.20 -12.75
C ILE A 827 -0.22 -25.15 -11.55
N GLY A 828 -0.24 -24.59 -10.34
CA GLY A 828 -0.02 -25.36 -9.11
C GLY A 828 1.35 -26.04 -9.13
N ASN A 829 1.38 -27.37 -9.06
CA ASN A 829 2.63 -28.13 -9.16
C ASN A 829 3.09 -28.41 -10.59
N VAL A 830 2.25 -28.18 -11.59
CA VAL A 830 2.55 -28.57 -12.98
C VAL A 830 3.43 -27.52 -13.61
N VAL A 831 4.58 -27.94 -14.14
CA VAL A 831 5.46 -27.07 -14.92
C VAL A 831 5.08 -27.19 -16.39
N LEU A 832 4.67 -26.08 -17.00
CA LEU A 832 4.40 -25.97 -18.43
C LEU A 832 5.70 -25.56 -19.14
N ASP A 833 6.16 -26.41 -20.06
CA ASP A 833 7.30 -26.11 -20.92
C ASP A 833 6.93 -24.99 -21.91
N ALA A 834 7.68 -23.88 -21.85
CA ALA A 834 7.50 -22.73 -22.74
C ALA A 834 7.48 -23.10 -24.22
N ALA A 835 8.25 -24.13 -24.62
CA ALA A 835 8.33 -24.57 -26.01
C ALA A 835 6.99 -25.12 -26.56
N ARG A 836 6.03 -25.43 -25.69
CA ARG A 836 4.70 -25.95 -26.05
C ARG A 836 3.62 -24.88 -26.15
N PHE A 837 3.96 -23.61 -25.90
CA PHE A 837 3.07 -22.46 -26.03
C PHE A 837 3.59 -21.57 -27.15
N PRO A 838 3.24 -21.85 -28.42
CA PRO A 838 3.55 -20.94 -29.51
C PRO A 838 2.90 -19.58 -29.25
N GLN A 839 3.56 -18.52 -29.71
CA GLN A 839 2.98 -17.19 -29.65
C GLN A 839 1.73 -17.17 -30.55
N SER A 840 0.58 -16.80 -29.98
CA SER A 840 -0.68 -16.74 -30.71
C SER A 840 -0.65 -15.56 -31.70
N PRO A 841 -1.11 -15.74 -32.95
CA PRO A 841 -1.35 -14.63 -33.87
C PRO A 841 -2.66 -13.87 -33.54
N HIS A 842 -3.44 -14.35 -32.58
CA HIS A 842 -4.73 -13.77 -32.19
C HIS A 842 -4.57 -12.80 -31.00
N GLU A 843 -5.34 -11.71 -31.00
CA GLU A 843 -5.46 -10.84 -29.83
C GLU A 843 -6.05 -11.67 -28.67
N SER A 844 -5.41 -11.60 -27.51
CA SER A 844 -5.94 -12.09 -26.24
C SER A 844 -7.40 -11.64 -26.06
N ASP A 845 -8.27 -12.51 -25.54
CA ASP A 845 -9.53 -12.00 -25.00
C ASP A 845 -9.23 -11.13 -23.77
N ALA A 846 -10.16 -10.23 -23.40
CA ALA A 846 -9.92 -9.21 -22.38
C ALA A 846 -9.53 -9.76 -21.00
N PHE A 847 -9.59 -11.08 -20.80
CA PHE A 847 -9.45 -11.75 -19.50
C PHE A 847 -8.26 -12.72 -19.45
N SER A 848 -7.62 -13.05 -20.57
CA SER A 848 -6.55 -14.05 -20.61
C SER A 848 -5.38 -13.64 -21.48
N CYS A 849 -4.17 -14.05 -21.09
CA CYS A 849 -2.96 -13.86 -21.89
C CYS A 849 -2.65 -15.08 -22.79
N GLY A 850 -3.61 -16.00 -22.94
CA GLY A 850 -3.45 -17.22 -23.74
C GLY A 850 -4.42 -18.32 -23.33
N CYS A 851 -4.29 -19.47 -24.01
CA CYS A 851 -5.10 -20.65 -23.77
C CYS A 851 -4.27 -21.84 -23.28
N VAL A 852 -4.90 -22.70 -22.47
CA VAL A 852 -4.40 -24.04 -22.13
C VAL A 852 -5.43 -25.09 -22.52
N SER A 853 -4.99 -26.16 -23.17
CA SER A 853 -5.83 -27.25 -23.62
C SER A 853 -6.21 -28.15 -22.43
N TRP A 854 -7.50 -28.42 -22.24
CA TRP A 854 -8.03 -29.35 -21.25
C TRP A 854 -7.41 -30.75 -21.36
N PRO A 855 -7.36 -31.41 -22.53
CA PRO A 855 -6.64 -32.68 -22.69
C PRO A 855 -5.19 -32.64 -22.19
N TRP A 856 -4.52 -31.49 -22.33
CA TRP A 856 -3.15 -31.32 -21.85
C TRP A 856 -3.08 -31.06 -20.35
N LEU A 857 -4.02 -30.25 -19.82
CA LEU A 857 -4.17 -29.99 -18.40
C LEU A 857 -4.49 -31.29 -17.64
N ALA A 858 -5.34 -32.15 -18.22
CA ALA A 858 -5.65 -33.49 -17.74
C ALA A 858 -4.48 -34.48 -17.92
N GLY A 859 -3.81 -34.51 -19.08
CA GLY A 859 -2.65 -35.36 -19.36
C GLY A 859 -2.95 -36.87 -19.44
N ASN A 860 -2.01 -37.67 -20.00
CA ASN A 860 -2.17 -39.14 -20.15
C ASN A 860 -2.03 -39.92 -18.83
N ASP A 861 -1.32 -39.37 -17.83
CA ASP A 861 -1.13 -39.95 -16.49
C ASP A 861 -1.78 -39.10 -15.39
N GLY A 862 -2.44 -38.00 -15.76
CA GLY A 862 -2.66 -36.87 -14.85
C GLY A 862 -3.93 -37.02 -14.05
N HIS A 863 -3.71 -37.06 -12.74
CA HIS A 863 -4.74 -36.87 -11.74
C HIS A 863 -4.99 -35.37 -11.61
N VAL A 864 -6.19 -34.91 -11.96
CA VAL A 864 -6.63 -33.51 -11.87
C VAL A 864 -7.79 -33.40 -10.91
N VAL A 865 -7.77 -32.39 -10.06
CA VAL A 865 -8.89 -32.04 -9.19
C VAL A 865 -9.38 -30.64 -9.53
N LEU A 866 -10.68 -30.51 -9.78
CA LEU A 866 -11.39 -29.25 -9.87
C LEU A 866 -12.22 -29.07 -8.60
N ASP A 867 -11.81 -28.16 -7.73
CA ASP A 867 -12.49 -27.82 -6.48
C ASP A 867 -13.35 -26.58 -6.70
N PHE A 868 -14.66 -26.77 -6.83
CA PHE A 868 -15.60 -25.67 -7.07
C PHE A 868 -16.02 -24.95 -5.79
N THR A 869 -15.70 -25.49 -4.60
CA THR A 869 -15.94 -24.79 -3.33
C THR A 869 -14.86 -23.73 -3.11
N GLN A 870 -13.60 -24.08 -3.29
CA GLN A 870 -12.47 -23.15 -3.12
C GLN A 870 -12.08 -22.45 -4.44
N MET A 871 -12.68 -22.86 -5.56
CA MET A 871 -12.33 -22.41 -6.91
C MET A 871 -10.84 -22.62 -7.20
N MET A 872 -10.40 -23.87 -6.99
CA MET A 872 -9.00 -24.30 -7.10
C MET A 872 -8.83 -25.48 -8.07
N CYS A 873 -7.75 -25.49 -8.83
CA CYS A 873 -7.35 -26.56 -9.72
C CYS A 873 -6.05 -27.19 -9.22
N TRP A 874 -6.06 -28.49 -8.96
CA TRP A 874 -4.87 -29.24 -8.56
C TRP A 874 -4.52 -30.29 -9.60
N ARG A 875 -3.23 -30.56 -9.76
CA ARG A 875 -2.73 -31.67 -10.56
C ARG A 875 -1.52 -32.31 -9.92
N ARG A 876 -1.47 -33.64 -9.97
CA ARG A 876 -0.38 -34.45 -9.44
C ARG A 876 0.73 -34.70 -10.46
#